data_AF-A0A534ZBS7-F1
#
_entry.id   AF-A0A534ZBS7-F1
#
_cell.length_a   1.000
_cell.length_b   1.000
_cell.length_c   1.000
_cell.angle_alpha   90.00
_cell.angle_beta   90.00
_cell.angle_gamma   90.00
#
_symmetry.space_group_name_H-M   'P 1'
#
loop_
_entity.id
_entity.type
_entity.pdbx_description
1 polymer ?
#
loop_
_entity_poly.entity_id
_entity_poly.type
_entity_poly.pdbx_seq_one_letter_code
_entity_poly.pdbx_strand_id
1 'polypeptide(L)'
;MTAARACARSPAGDLRTRGVDGGRADRSRRSVRGGPCIQRADGCGRLERRAGRRRGRSMTDPPPPLVTRCRLCGSRALAFLATHAAMTGEPHHFFRCAACATVLDAVPVPLDDRGENAAGVDLAVRVKVYVEAEAGLQFMACLLHLARMLVGQPERPVRYLEAGPGFGFAVHMAQALGWEAIGVEPSEFADLGREQLGVRLERARLEEARVPGCADVVIASEVLEHVPDPDAFVDTLLAPLAPEGFLVLTTPNAEVLADGGRTELQWYESFGPGFHLNILSPASLRLLLGRRGLRDVRTFLSEGSTGRQRMIAVAAREPGRIPAELEWAGVQAGGGVLVEWYLRTLLAAHPATPGDSLYAGALHRLIEHTVNAGRFADAGPHLAAMDRLLAAAGFRPETALGLRREGLLELMRRVPASVGRYHFYRGMVALLHARDPDAARRDFAVAAHLSALQESFPGLFGSGWFARARLHEGIALLHGDRAAEALALFEELLGRDEPMEPTTRDTLLWNKAVAELRLRAHAAGLRSMTELALERTGFPPAHRPVLGQAVMFFGQMWEDLQRQLDTVAQRVGAATEALERESRERTAAAGRSQLLSGAGSRERSALEADVHQLVQVAGRGVELLSRLAGAVEWFVTRGGLPERIVRKAMRIARARLAGGSPAVTAAAQPALAAFAGAAASDDGTEVAPGELVHGRRLEQEVTGAHDGLARVRLKIGTFARRNRSRLEVLVRDGTGQALRQVVLPAEEFTDNRMHTFVFEPIRDAAGRRFTIAVSSPDARPGDGVTLWCRTDRAEGLQVDGRPVPGTLVYELGYQGVRLPAARDLLVVTPDVIGDVRIGLGMRHYEMATSLAAHGLRVTLAVPHVLPADLRGRGFELVSLPPLGGAAAALADRHAAILVQGDVLHRYPDLDRAGQPIIADMVTPIHVENLDVGPREYEFATQIIREALLRASFFVCGNERQRLYWLGMLTACGRLTRGPGEADREFRSLIDVVGFGIPEEPPTKSQMVLRGRVPGIGHDDFVLIWFGGIWDWLDPLTLIRAVHEAHREDPRVKLFFSFYRRPGGEPSRMARRARELAEELHALGRSVIFNEYPVPYARRADYLLEADLGVYCQPANFETEISARTRVLDYIWAGLPMLVNAGDDMAELIERHRLGVVLPGAEVGPMRDAILALANDPAARHAIAANVPGIRPRFHWRTVVEPIVRYLGGATVEQRAQVG
;
A
#
# COMPACT_ATOMS: atom_id res chain seq x y z
N MET A 1 -41.84 -13.92 52.80
CA MET A 1 -41.53 -14.22 54.22
C MET A 1 -40.41 -13.26 54.58
N THR A 2 -40.52 -12.23 55.41
CA THR A 2 -41.47 -11.76 56.46
C THR A 2 -41.21 -10.22 56.56
N ALA A 3 -42.12 -9.28 56.83
CA ALA A 3 -43.54 -9.19 57.18
C ALA A 3 -43.97 -7.71 56.91
N ALA A 4 -45.11 -7.44 56.22
CA ALA A 4 -46.45 -7.03 56.75
C ALA A 4 -46.55 -5.53 57.14
N ARG A 5 -47.52 -4.66 56.78
CA ARG A 5 -48.93 -4.66 56.25
C ARG A 5 -49.18 -3.24 55.64
N ALA A 6 -49.83 -2.98 54.50
CA ALA A 6 -51.19 -3.25 53.99
C ALA A 6 -52.21 -2.09 54.18
N CYS A 7 -52.66 -1.49 53.06
CA CYS A 7 -54.05 -1.08 52.68
C CYS A 7 -53.95 -0.28 51.36
N ALA A 8 -54.48 -0.61 50.17
CA ALA A 8 -55.71 -1.25 49.67
C ALA A 8 -56.48 -0.24 48.78
N ARG A 9 -56.67 -0.55 47.49
CA ARG A 9 -57.98 -0.78 46.84
C ARG A 9 -57.85 -0.99 45.30
N SER A 10 -58.52 -2.04 44.83
CA SER A 10 -58.91 -2.39 43.45
C SER A 10 -60.47 -2.37 43.41
N PRO A 11 -61.22 -2.46 42.27
CA PRO A 11 -61.35 -3.64 41.35
C PRO A 11 -61.43 -3.26 39.83
N ALA A 12 -60.92 -4.03 38.86
CA ALA A 12 -61.40 -5.27 38.19
C ALA A 12 -62.14 -5.05 36.84
N GLY A 13 -61.92 -5.97 35.88
CA GLY A 13 -62.70 -6.18 34.63
C GLY A 13 -61.86 -6.10 33.34
N ASP A 14 -61.19 -7.13 32.81
CA ASP A 14 -61.63 -8.40 32.18
C ASP A 14 -61.76 -8.33 30.63
N LEU A 15 -61.35 -9.43 30.00
CA LEU A 15 -61.08 -9.67 28.58
C LEU A 15 -62.32 -9.71 27.68
N ARG A 16 -62.16 -9.39 26.38
CA ARG A 16 -62.52 -10.20 25.19
C ARG A 16 -63.08 -9.41 23.98
N THR A 17 -62.46 -9.67 22.83
CA THR A 17 -63.01 -9.95 21.48
C THR A 17 -64.14 -9.10 20.87
N ARG A 18 -63.91 -8.69 19.62
CA ARG A 18 -64.75 -8.78 18.40
C ARG A 18 -64.37 -7.58 17.51
N GLY A 19 -64.10 -7.73 16.23
CA GLY A 19 -64.87 -8.51 15.26
C GLY A 19 -65.41 -7.51 14.25
N VAL A 20 -64.90 -7.65 13.03
CA VAL A 20 -65.21 -6.92 11.79
C VAL A 20 -66.72 -6.78 11.56
N ASP A 21 -67.16 -5.59 11.14
CA ASP A 21 -68.00 -5.33 9.94
C ASP A 21 -68.87 -4.07 10.07
N GLY A 22 -69.04 -3.37 8.94
CA GLY A 22 -70.30 -2.68 8.67
C GLY A 22 -70.23 -1.27 8.06
N GLY A 23 -70.24 -1.20 6.72
CA GLY A 23 -71.32 -0.46 6.06
C GLY A 23 -71.03 0.90 5.41
N ARG A 24 -70.61 0.85 4.15
CA ARG A 24 -71.16 1.54 2.95
C ARG A 24 -71.59 3.02 3.04
N ALA A 25 -71.01 3.82 2.14
CA ALA A 25 -71.79 4.58 1.16
C ALA A 25 -71.00 4.73 -0.16
N ASP A 26 -71.68 4.42 -1.26
CA ASP A 26 -71.22 4.32 -2.65
C ASP A 26 -71.58 5.60 -3.44
N ARG A 27 -70.91 5.76 -4.59
CA ARG A 27 -71.26 6.52 -5.81
C ARG A 27 -70.74 7.95 -5.98
N SER A 28 -69.72 8.07 -6.84
CA SER A 28 -69.98 8.35 -8.26
C SER A 28 -68.79 7.98 -9.16
N ARG A 29 -69.08 7.19 -10.19
CA ARG A 29 -68.20 6.72 -11.27
C ARG A 29 -67.91 7.82 -12.30
N ARG A 30 -66.73 7.78 -12.92
CA ARG A 30 -66.61 7.59 -14.39
C ARG A 30 -65.21 7.15 -14.81
N SER A 31 -65.22 6.22 -15.75
CA SER A 31 -64.18 5.32 -16.23
C SER A 31 -63.45 5.83 -17.47
N VAL A 32 -62.14 5.51 -17.55
CA VAL A 32 -61.43 4.80 -18.64
C VAL A 32 -61.78 5.16 -20.09
N ARG A 33 -60.76 5.50 -20.89
CA ARG A 33 -60.38 4.78 -22.14
C ARG A 33 -59.16 5.40 -22.84
N GLY A 34 -58.27 4.54 -23.33
CA GLY A 34 -57.63 4.71 -24.65
C GLY A 34 -56.11 4.61 -24.71
N GLY A 35 -55.59 3.43 -25.09
CA GLY A 35 -54.59 3.36 -26.18
C GLY A 35 -55.29 2.89 -27.46
N PRO A 36 -54.62 2.67 -28.62
CA PRO A 36 -53.19 2.76 -28.93
C PRO A 36 -52.85 3.42 -30.32
N CYS A 37 -51.57 3.36 -30.71
CA CYS A 37 -50.99 3.34 -32.08
C CYS A 37 -50.64 4.63 -32.88
N ILE A 38 -49.33 4.79 -33.12
CA ILE A 38 -48.57 5.00 -34.39
C ILE A 38 -49.09 6.05 -35.41
N GLN A 39 -48.28 7.08 -35.72
CA GLN A 39 -47.81 7.40 -37.10
C GLN A 39 -46.78 8.55 -37.19
N ARG A 40 -46.07 8.54 -38.33
CA ARG A 40 -44.79 9.18 -38.72
C ARG A 40 -44.86 10.68 -39.12
N ALA A 41 -43.65 11.26 -39.19
CA ALA A 41 -43.08 12.12 -40.26
C ALA A 41 -43.30 13.65 -40.26
N ASP A 42 -42.15 14.32 -40.41
CA ASP A 42 -41.79 15.46 -41.27
C ASP A 42 -42.53 16.81 -41.16
N GLY A 43 -41.75 17.90 -41.17
CA GLY A 43 -42.24 19.18 -41.68
C GLY A 43 -41.60 20.44 -41.10
N CYS A 44 -40.62 20.97 -41.85
CA CYS A 44 -40.09 22.33 -41.75
C CYS A 44 -41.19 23.40 -41.89
N GLY A 45 -41.10 24.51 -41.13
CA GLY A 45 -41.98 25.67 -41.32
C GLY A 45 -41.63 26.85 -40.42
N ARG A 46 -40.77 27.76 -40.90
CA ARG A 46 -40.52 29.09 -40.33
C ARG A 46 -41.82 29.90 -40.28
N LEU A 47 -42.08 30.59 -39.16
CA LEU A 47 -42.87 31.81 -39.13
C LEU A 47 -42.24 32.84 -38.19
N GLU A 48 -41.85 33.94 -38.82
CA GLU A 48 -41.19 35.12 -38.27
C GLU A 48 -42.05 35.81 -37.21
N ARG A 49 -41.43 36.28 -36.12
CA ARG A 49 -42.02 37.31 -35.24
C ARG A 49 -41.10 38.51 -35.13
N ARG A 50 -41.57 39.63 -35.70
CA ARG A 50 -41.03 40.97 -35.46
C ARG A 50 -41.31 41.41 -34.01
N ALA A 51 -40.22 41.82 -33.38
CA ALA A 51 -40.05 42.62 -32.17
C ALA A 51 -41.27 43.36 -31.60
N GLY A 52 -41.64 43.00 -30.37
CA GLY A 52 -42.17 43.91 -29.36
C GLY A 52 -41.21 43.92 -28.18
N ARG A 53 -40.38 44.98 -28.05
CA ARG A 53 -39.46 45.16 -26.92
C ARG A 53 -40.26 45.43 -25.63
N ARG A 54 -40.53 44.38 -24.86
CA ARG A 54 -40.53 44.46 -23.39
C ARG A 54 -39.25 43.77 -22.92
N ARG A 55 -38.37 44.51 -22.25
CA ARG A 55 -37.14 43.99 -21.65
C ARG A 55 -37.53 42.97 -20.57
N GLY A 56 -37.53 41.68 -20.91
CA GLY A 56 -37.47 40.61 -19.92
C GLY A 56 -36.06 40.59 -19.33
N ARG A 57 -35.95 40.55 -18.00
CA ARG A 57 -34.68 40.31 -17.30
C ARG A 57 -34.06 39.02 -17.82
N SER A 58 -32.75 39.05 -18.06
CA SER A 58 -31.97 37.87 -18.38
C SER A 58 -31.86 36.99 -17.13
N MET A 59 -31.74 35.66 -17.31
CA MET A 59 -31.30 34.71 -16.26
C MET A 59 -29.89 35.02 -15.71
N THR A 60 -29.22 36.05 -16.22
CA THR A 60 -27.91 36.55 -15.80
C THR A 60 -27.97 37.81 -14.94
N ASP A 61 -29.15 38.37 -14.65
CA ASP A 61 -29.25 39.52 -13.73
C ASP A 61 -29.26 39.01 -12.27
N PRO A 62 -28.31 39.43 -11.41
CA PRO A 62 -28.23 38.96 -10.03
C PRO A 62 -29.48 39.40 -9.24
N PRO A 63 -30.16 38.48 -8.52
CA PRO A 63 -31.14 38.90 -7.52
C PRO A 63 -30.43 39.71 -6.42
N PRO A 64 -31.11 40.66 -5.76
CA PRO A 64 -30.50 41.40 -4.66
C PRO A 64 -30.00 40.42 -3.59
N PRO A 65 -28.74 40.54 -3.13
CA PRO A 65 -28.19 39.58 -2.18
C PRO A 65 -28.95 39.68 -0.86
N LEU A 66 -29.63 38.59 -0.46
CA LEU A 66 -30.20 38.46 0.89
C LEU A 66 -29.09 38.48 1.96
N VAL A 67 -27.84 38.18 1.58
CA VAL A 67 -26.64 38.27 2.41
C VAL A 67 -25.93 39.60 2.15
N THR A 68 -26.03 40.55 3.09
CA THR A 68 -25.41 41.89 2.97
C THR A 68 -24.04 42.01 3.62
N ARG A 69 -23.62 40.98 4.37
CA ARG A 69 -22.34 40.91 5.09
C ARG A 69 -21.84 39.47 5.12
N CYS A 70 -20.52 39.30 5.11
CA CYS A 70 -19.91 38.00 5.35
C CYS A 70 -20.24 37.50 6.76
N ARG A 71 -20.76 36.28 6.87
CA ARG A 71 -21.12 35.66 8.17
C ARG A 71 -19.91 35.38 9.06
N LEU A 72 -18.70 35.30 8.49
CA LEU A 72 -17.45 35.00 9.21
C LEU A 72 -16.70 36.27 9.66
N CYS A 73 -16.44 37.21 8.74
CA CYS A 73 -15.64 38.41 9.05
C CYS A 73 -16.45 39.71 9.14
N GLY A 74 -17.75 39.69 8.85
CA GLY A 74 -18.62 40.88 8.89
C GLY A 74 -18.44 41.89 7.75
N SER A 75 -17.48 41.65 6.84
CA SER A 75 -17.19 42.51 5.69
C SER A 75 -18.40 42.63 4.75
N ARG A 76 -18.60 43.81 4.18
CA ARG A 76 -19.60 44.09 3.13
C ARG A 76 -19.07 43.84 1.71
N ALA A 77 -17.78 43.55 1.56
CA ALA A 77 -17.15 43.32 0.26
C ALA A 77 -17.41 41.88 -0.22
N LEU A 78 -18.64 41.64 -0.69
CA LEU A 78 -19.07 40.36 -1.27
C LEU A 78 -19.14 40.48 -2.80
N ALA A 79 -18.50 39.56 -3.49
CA ALA A 79 -18.56 39.43 -4.95
C ALA A 79 -19.41 38.21 -5.32
N PHE A 80 -20.32 38.36 -6.28
CA PHE A 80 -21.04 37.22 -6.86
C PHE A 80 -20.04 36.27 -7.52
N LEU A 81 -20.17 34.98 -7.23
CA LEU A 81 -19.28 33.95 -7.76
C LEU A 81 -19.97 33.10 -8.83
N ALA A 82 -21.06 32.41 -8.47
CA ALA A 82 -21.77 31.50 -9.38
C ALA A 82 -23.21 31.23 -8.92
N THR A 83 -24.01 30.68 -9.84
CA THR A 83 -25.34 30.12 -9.56
C THR A 83 -25.32 28.64 -9.90
N HIS A 84 -25.72 27.78 -8.97
CA HIS A 84 -25.86 26.33 -9.19
C HIS A 84 -27.22 25.84 -8.72
N ALA A 85 -27.78 24.85 -9.40
CA ALA A 85 -29.00 24.20 -8.95
C ALA A 85 -28.69 23.24 -7.79
N ALA A 86 -29.50 23.28 -6.74
CA ALA A 86 -29.53 22.25 -5.70
C ALA A 86 -30.13 20.95 -6.25
N MET A 87 -30.02 19.87 -5.48
CA MET A 87 -30.65 18.58 -5.82
C MET A 87 -32.17 18.67 -6.05
N THR A 88 -32.82 19.64 -5.40
CA THR A 88 -34.25 19.93 -5.55
C THR A 88 -34.58 20.67 -6.84
N GLY A 89 -33.58 21.07 -7.63
CA GLY A 89 -33.71 21.87 -8.85
C GLY A 89 -33.79 23.38 -8.61
N GLU A 90 -33.82 23.82 -7.34
CA GLU A 90 -33.86 25.24 -6.99
C GLU A 90 -32.48 25.90 -7.19
N PRO A 91 -32.41 27.13 -7.75
CA PRO A 91 -31.15 27.82 -7.96
C PRO A 91 -30.62 28.46 -6.66
N HIS A 92 -29.36 28.18 -6.33
CA HIS A 92 -28.62 28.78 -5.22
C HIS A 92 -27.53 29.71 -5.74
N HIS A 93 -27.33 30.84 -5.04
CA HIS A 93 -26.41 31.90 -5.46
C HIS A 93 -25.26 32.03 -4.47
N PHE A 94 -24.03 31.86 -4.95
CA PHE A 94 -22.83 31.88 -4.12
C PHE A 94 -22.08 33.19 -4.23
N PHE A 95 -21.61 33.70 -3.09
CA PHE A 95 -20.87 34.95 -2.97
C PHE A 95 -19.53 34.72 -2.28
N ARG A 96 -18.45 35.24 -2.85
CA ARG A 96 -17.10 35.20 -2.27
C ARG A 96 -16.79 36.51 -1.54
N CYS A 97 -16.31 36.42 -0.30
CA CYS A 97 -15.86 37.58 0.44
C CYS A 97 -14.45 38.01 0.01
N ALA A 98 -14.28 39.27 -0.39
CA ALA A 98 -12.97 39.80 -0.78
C ALA A 98 -11.99 39.96 0.41
N ALA A 99 -12.50 40.00 1.65
CA ALA A 99 -11.66 40.22 2.84
C ALA A 99 -11.08 38.93 3.44
N CYS A 100 -11.84 37.82 3.41
CA CYS A 100 -11.43 36.56 4.02
C CYS A 100 -11.54 35.36 3.07
N ALA A 101 -11.91 35.56 1.81
CA ALA A 101 -12.09 34.54 0.78
C ALA A 101 -13.15 33.46 1.05
N THR A 102 -13.87 33.49 2.19
CA THR A 102 -15.02 32.61 2.46
C THR A 102 -16.06 32.74 1.35
N VAL A 103 -16.62 31.61 0.93
CA VAL A 103 -17.74 31.55 0.01
C VAL A 103 -19.03 31.23 0.77
N LEU A 104 -20.11 31.94 0.44
CA LEU A 104 -21.37 31.95 1.19
C LEU A 104 -22.52 31.66 0.24
N ASP A 105 -23.46 30.82 0.68
CA ASP A 105 -24.77 30.73 0.05
C ASP A 105 -25.62 31.95 0.43
N ALA A 106 -26.29 32.54 -0.55
CA ALA A 106 -27.26 33.62 -0.35
C ALA A 106 -28.45 33.22 0.53
N VAL A 107 -28.79 31.92 0.58
CA VAL A 107 -29.82 31.37 1.46
C VAL A 107 -29.19 31.03 2.82
N PRO A 108 -29.65 31.62 3.94
CA PRO A 108 -29.04 31.43 5.26
C PRO A 108 -29.61 30.24 6.04
N VAL A 109 -30.43 29.42 5.40
CA VAL A 109 -31.09 28.27 6.03
C VAL A 109 -30.75 27.06 5.16
N PRO A 110 -30.17 26.00 5.74
CA PRO A 110 -29.95 24.78 4.98
C PRO A 110 -31.33 24.20 4.64
N LEU A 111 -31.44 23.51 3.50
CA LEU A 111 -32.57 22.61 3.29
C LEU A 111 -32.64 21.68 4.52
N ASP A 112 -33.82 21.48 5.11
CA ASP A 112 -33.92 20.73 6.36
C ASP A 112 -33.29 19.32 6.22
N ASP A 113 -32.98 18.65 7.33
CA ASP A 113 -32.46 17.27 7.28
C ASP A 113 -33.44 16.29 6.58
N ARG A 114 -34.72 16.67 6.41
CA ARG A 114 -35.69 15.92 5.60
C ARG A 114 -35.49 16.14 4.09
N GLY A 115 -34.66 17.08 3.67
CA GLY A 115 -34.15 17.24 2.31
C GLY A 115 -33.31 16.06 1.84
N GLU A 116 -32.73 15.26 2.75
CA GLU A 116 -32.14 13.97 2.40
C GLU A 116 -33.21 12.93 1.96
N ASN A 117 -34.50 13.15 2.28
CA ASN A 117 -35.59 12.33 1.76
C ASN A 117 -35.99 12.68 0.31
N ALA A 118 -35.30 13.62 -0.34
CA ALA A 118 -35.61 14.05 -1.71
C ALA A 118 -35.52 12.94 -2.77
N ALA A 119 -34.79 11.84 -2.49
CA ALA A 119 -34.68 10.71 -3.42
C ALA A 119 -35.87 9.73 -3.37
N GLY A 120 -36.78 9.84 -2.39
CA GLY A 120 -37.89 8.89 -2.22
C GLY A 120 -37.45 7.45 -1.88
N VAL A 121 -36.22 7.29 -1.37
CA VAL A 121 -35.62 6.00 -0.99
C VAL A 121 -35.75 5.80 0.52
N ASP A 122 -36.16 4.59 0.92
CA ASP A 122 -36.30 4.20 2.33
C ASP A 122 -34.98 4.32 3.12
N LEU A 123 -35.08 4.73 4.39
CA LEU A 123 -33.95 4.99 5.29
C LEU A 123 -33.03 3.77 5.42
N ALA A 124 -33.60 2.55 5.45
CA ALA A 124 -32.82 1.32 5.56
C ALA A 124 -31.84 1.14 4.39
N VAL A 125 -32.27 1.49 3.16
CA VAL A 125 -31.40 1.40 1.98
C VAL A 125 -30.34 2.49 2.03
N ARG A 126 -30.70 3.73 2.41
CA ARG A 126 -29.74 4.85 2.54
C ARG A 126 -28.61 4.51 3.52
N VAL A 127 -28.96 3.99 4.69
CA VAL A 127 -28.00 3.60 5.72
C VAL A 127 -27.13 2.44 5.24
N LYS A 128 -27.73 1.45 4.57
CA LYS A 128 -26.97 0.35 3.96
C LYS A 128 -25.94 0.85 2.96
N VAL A 129 -26.31 1.76 2.04
CA VAL A 129 -25.36 2.35 1.08
C VAL A 129 -24.22 3.08 1.78
N TYR A 130 -24.55 3.89 2.79
CA TYR A 130 -23.56 4.59 3.58
C TYR A 130 -22.58 3.62 4.26
N VAL A 131 -23.09 2.67 5.05
CA VAL A 131 -22.31 1.68 5.79
C VAL A 131 -21.45 0.84 4.84
N GLU A 132 -21.98 0.39 3.71
CA GLU A 132 -21.29 -0.55 2.83
C GLU A 132 -20.35 0.07 1.82
N ALA A 133 -20.57 1.31 1.39
CA ALA A 133 -19.84 1.90 0.28
C ALA A 133 -19.40 3.37 0.48
N GLU A 134 -20.22 4.23 1.09
CA GLU A 134 -19.95 5.68 1.06
C GLU A 134 -19.29 6.25 2.34
N ALA A 135 -19.37 5.55 3.47
CA ALA A 135 -18.70 6.00 4.70
C ALA A 135 -17.18 6.10 4.50
N GLY A 136 -16.63 7.28 4.79
CA GLY A 136 -15.23 7.66 4.58
C GLY A 136 -14.27 7.12 5.64
N LEU A 137 -14.30 5.82 5.92
CA LEU A 137 -13.53 5.19 7.01
C LEU A 137 -12.02 5.45 6.93
N GLN A 138 -11.44 5.51 5.73
CA GLN A 138 -10.02 5.83 5.55
C GLN A 138 -9.69 7.25 6.06
N PHE A 139 -10.55 8.23 5.77
CA PHE A 139 -10.35 9.61 6.21
C PHE A 139 -10.59 9.74 7.72
N MET A 140 -11.65 9.10 8.24
CA MET A 140 -11.89 9.02 9.68
C MET A 140 -10.69 8.41 10.43
N ALA A 141 -10.09 7.34 9.89
CA ALA A 141 -8.87 6.76 10.44
C ALA A 141 -7.68 7.72 10.43
N CYS A 142 -7.54 8.55 9.37
CA CYS A 142 -6.53 9.61 9.36
C CYS A 142 -6.77 10.64 10.49
N LEU A 143 -8.02 11.06 10.72
CA LEU A 143 -8.36 11.98 11.80
C LEU A 143 -8.10 11.38 13.18
N LEU A 144 -8.42 10.10 13.38
CA LEU A 144 -8.14 9.40 14.63
C LEU A 144 -6.64 9.18 14.84
N HIS A 145 -5.89 8.89 13.78
CA HIS A 145 -4.45 8.79 13.85
C HIS A 145 -3.81 10.14 14.17
N LEU A 146 -4.29 11.23 13.55
CA LEU A 146 -3.91 12.60 13.90
C LEU A 146 -4.18 12.89 15.37
N ALA A 147 -5.39 12.61 15.86
CA ALA A 147 -5.74 12.78 17.27
C ALA A 147 -4.78 12.00 18.18
N ARG A 148 -4.42 10.76 17.82
CA ARG A 148 -3.44 9.95 18.56
C ARG A 148 -2.05 10.56 18.58
N MET A 149 -1.59 11.14 17.46
CA MET A 149 -0.30 11.85 17.41
C MET A 149 -0.30 13.10 18.30
N LEU A 150 -1.43 13.82 18.39
CA LEU A 150 -1.57 15.02 19.21
C LEU A 150 -1.57 14.70 20.71
N VAL A 151 -2.30 13.67 21.13
CA VAL A 151 -2.41 13.28 22.55
C VAL A 151 -1.23 12.45 23.07
N GLY A 152 -0.46 11.82 22.18
CA GLY A 152 0.68 10.99 22.54
C GLY A 152 0.30 9.69 23.25
N GLN A 153 1.03 9.34 24.32
CA GLN A 153 0.79 8.14 25.16
C GLN A 153 0.34 8.56 26.57
N PRO A 154 -0.94 8.89 26.77
CA PRO A 154 -1.43 9.32 28.08
C PRO A 154 -1.54 8.14 29.07
N GLU A 155 -1.29 8.42 30.35
CA GLU A 155 -1.40 7.45 31.46
C GLU A 155 -2.85 7.03 31.79
N ARG A 156 -3.84 7.73 31.20
CA ARG A 156 -5.28 7.47 31.34
C ARG A 156 -5.95 7.38 29.96
N PRO A 157 -7.13 6.75 29.85
CA PRO A 157 -7.93 6.80 28.63
C PRO A 157 -8.13 8.25 28.11
N VAL A 158 -7.97 8.42 26.80
CA VAL A 158 -8.24 9.68 26.11
C VAL A 158 -9.75 9.92 26.11
N ARG A 159 -10.19 11.11 26.51
CA ARG A 159 -11.59 11.52 26.41
C ARG A 159 -11.82 12.16 25.05
N TYR A 160 -12.66 11.52 24.25
CA TYR A 160 -12.93 11.88 22.87
C TYR A 160 -14.39 12.28 22.69
N LEU A 161 -14.60 13.45 22.10
CA LEU A 161 -15.93 13.93 21.70
C LEU A 161 -15.95 14.19 20.20
N GLU A 162 -16.96 13.65 19.52
CA GLU A 162 -17.21 13.94 18.12
C GLU A 162 -18.57 14.59 17.93
N ALA A 163 -18.58 15.74 17.26
CA ALA A 163 -19.79 16.42 16.84
C ALA A 163 -20.10 16.07 15.39
N GLY A 164 -21.31 15.57 15.12
CA GLY A 164 -21.70 15.05 13.80
C GLY A 164 -20.98 13.75 13.40
N PRO A 165 -20.89 12.71 14.25
CA PRO A 165 -20.25 11.44 13.92
C PRO A 165 -21.03 10.62 12.88
N GLY A 166 -22.24 11.05 12.47
CA GLY A 166 -23.15 10.28 11.62
C GLY A 166 -23.44 8.91 12.23
N PHE A 167 -23.05 7.84 11.52
CA PHE A 167 -23.23 6.47 12.00
C PHE A 167 -22.31 6.08 13.17
N GLY A 168 -21.26 6.85 13.49
CA GLY A 168 -20.40 6.58 14.66
C GLY A 168 -19.17 5.70 14.42
N PHE A 169 -18.70 5.52 13.18
CA PHE A 169 -17.50 4.72 12.89
C PHE A 169 -16.23 5.24 13.58
N ALA A 170 -16.03 6.55 13.59
CA ALA A 170 -14.88 7.18 14.25
C ALA A 170 -14.93 7.04 15.78
N VAL A 171 -16.12 7.22 16.38
CA VAL A 171 -16.38 6.91 17.80
C VAL A 171 -16.08 5.43 18.11
N HIS A 172 -16.55 4.50 17.28
CA HIS A 172 -16.28 3.06 17.47
C HIS A 172 -14.79 2.74 17.37
N MET A 173 -14.10 3.33 16.41
CA MET A 173 -12.65 3.18 16.24
C MET A 173 -11.89 3.73 17.45
N ALA A 174 -12.30 4.88 18.00
CA ALA A 174 -11.75 5.44 19.22
C ALA A 174 -11.94 4.49 20.41
N GLN A 175 -13.14 3.92 20.59
CA GLN A 175 -13.41 2.94 21.65
C GLN A 175 -12.56 1.67 21.49
N ALA A 176 -12.38 1.19 20.26
CA ALA A 176 -11.52 0.05 19.95
C ALA A 176 -10.02 0.33 20.26
N LEU A 177 -9.61 1.60 20.27
CA LEU A 177 -8.29 2.06 20.73
C LEU A 177 -8.21 2.27 22.26
N GLY A 178 -9.28 1.96 23.00
CA GLY A 178 -9.35 2.12 24.45
C GLY A 178 -9.69 3.53 24.94
N TRP A 179 -10.24 4.39 24.07
CA TRP A 179 -10.62 5.76 24.44
C TRP A 179 -12.03 5.83 25.04
N GLU A 180 -12.24 6.81 25.92
CA GLU A 180 -13.56 7.19 26.41
C GLU A 180 -14.23 8.11 25.38
N ALA A 181 -14.90 7.49 24.40
CA ALA A 181 -15.47 8.19 23.26
C ALA A 181 -17.00 8.33 23.33
N ILE A 182 -17.50 9.53 23.00
CA ILE A 182 -18.91 9.87 22.82
C ILE A 182 -19.10 10.66 21.53
N GLY A 183 -20.21 10.43 20.83
CA GLY A 183 -20.61 11.23 19.68
C GLY A 183 -21.99 11.87 19.86
N VAL A 184 -22.19 13.05 19.28
CA VAL A 184 -23.46 13.78 19.27
C VAL A 184 -23.92 14.02 17.84
N GLU A 185 -25.04 13.41 17.46
CA GLU A 185 -25.56 13.38 16.09
C GLU A 185 -27.06 13.68 16.08
N PRO A 186 -27.56 14.73 15.40
CA PRO A 186 -28.98 15.06 15.42
C PRO A 186 -29.85 14.11 14.57
N SER A 187 -29.29 13.43 13.57
CA SER A 187 -30.05 12.58 12.63
C SER A 187 -30.37 11.18 13.18
N GLU A 188 -31.21 10.44 12.45
CA GLU A 188 -31.56 9.05 12.76
C GLU A 188 -30.37 8.08 12.65
N PHE A 189 -29.24 8.49 12.05
CA PHE A 189 -28.00 7.71 12.04
C PHE A 189 -27.46 7.45 13.44
N ALA A 190 -27.72 8.34 14.41
CA ALA A 190 -27.31 8.16 15.80
C ALA A 190 -27.92 6.90 16.43
N ASP A 191 -29.22 6.68 16.18
CA ASP A 191 -29.96 5.56 16.75
C ASP A 191 -29.52 4.24 16.12
N LEU A 192 -29.35 4.22 14.79
CA LEU A 192 -28.90 3.05 14.04
C LEU A 192 -27.45 2.68 14.34
N GLY A 193 -26.56 3.67 14.42
CA GLY A 193 -25.16 3.48 14.81
C GLY A 193 -25.04 2.92 16.22
N ARG A 194 -25.81 3.45 17.17
CA ARG A 194 -25.86 2.93 18.55
C ARG A 194 -26.32 1.48 18.61
N GLU A 195 -27.33 1.10 17.83
CA GLU A 195 -27.85 -0.27 17.78
C GLU A 195 -26.85 -1.23 17.12
N GLN A 196 -26.26 -0.85 15.98
CA GLN A 196 -25.46 -1.78 15.17
C GLN A 196 -23.97 -1.84 15.57
N LEU A 197 -23.37 -0.73 16.02
CA LEU A 197 -21.97 -0.68 16.46
C LEU A 197 -21.81 -0.79 17.98
N GLY A 198 -22.90 -0.67 18.77
CA GLY A 198 -22.82 -0.70 20.23
C GLY A 198 -22.10 0.51 20.86
N VAL A 199 -22.02 1.63 20.14
CA VAL A 199 -21.29 2.85 20.57
C VAL A 199 -22.17 3.83 21.35
N ARG A 200 -21.52 4.74 22.09
CA ARG A 200 -22.21 5.82 22.81
C ARG A 200 -22.48 7.01 21.89
N LEU A 201 -23.69 7.06 21.32
CA LEU A 201 -24.18 8.19 20.52
C LEU A 201 -25.43 8.83 21.16
N GLU A 202 -25.43 10.16 21.25
CA GLU A 202 -26.56 10.97 21.71
C GLU A 202 -27.28 11.59 20.51
N ARG A 203 -28.58 11.31 20.36
CA ARG A 203 -29.42 11.89 19.31
C ARG A 203 -29.88 13.29 19.71
N ALA A 204 -29.06 14.28 19.42
CA ALA A 204 -29.30 15.68 19.77
C ALA A 204 -28.44 16.60 18.91
N ARG A 205 -28.78 17.89 18.89
CA ARG A 205 -27.83 18.93 18.48
C ARG A 205 -26.77 19.11 19.56
N LEU A 206 -25.55 19.50 19.19
CA LEU A 206 -24.44 19.64 20.14
C LEU A 206 -24.77 20.65 21.26
N GLU A 207 -25.49 21.71 20.92
CA GLU A 207 -25.93 22.77 21.83
C GLU A 207 -26.94 22.27 22.87
N GLU A 208 -27.63 21.17 22.58
CA GLU A 208 -28.69 20.57 23.41
C GLU A 208 -28.21 19.35 24.19
N ALA A 209 -27.08 18.77 23.77
CA ALA A 209 -26.57 17.51 24.29
C ALA A 209 -25.87 17.64 25.65
N ARG A 210 -25.97 16.59 26.46
CA ARG A 210 -25.30 16.53 27.78
C ARG A 210 -23.96 15.79 27.68
N VAL A 211 -22.96 16.49 27.15
CA VAL A 211 -21.60 15.95 27.04
C VAL A 211 -20.77 16.18 28.31
N PRO A 212 -19.95 15.20 28.75
CA PRO A 212 -18.98 15.42 29.81
C PRO A 212 -17.97 16.51 29.45
N GLY A 213 -17.65 17.40 30.38
CA GLY A 213 -16.59 18.40 30.20
C GLY A 213 -15.18 17.80 30.24
N CYS A 214 -14.20 18.58 29.79
CA CYS A 214 -12.77 18.25 29.72
C CYS A 214 -12.38 17.16 28.70
N ALA A 215 -12.95 17.16 27.50
CA ALA A 215 -12.48 16.32 26.40
C ALA A 215 -11.02 16.65 26.02
N ASP A 216 -10.19 15.62 25.84
CA ASP A 216 -8.80 15.78 25.41
C ASP A 216 -8.72 16.05 23.90
N VAL A 217 -9.68 15.51 23.14
CA VAL A 217 -9.87 15.80 21.72
C VAL A 217 -11.35 16.02 21.42
N VAL A 218 -11.64 17.11 20.72
CA VAL A 218 -12.95 17.38 20.11
C VAL A 218 -12.79 17.39 18.60
N ILE A 219 -13.56 16.58 17.89
CA ILE A 219 -13.56 16.53 16.41
C ILE A 219 -14.93 16.96 15.87
N ALA A 220 -14.93 17.77 14.81
CA ALA A 220 -16.08 17.97 13.95
C ALA A 220 -15.64 17.84 12.48
N SER A 221 -16.07 16.77 11.81
CA SER A 221 -15.65 16.45 10.44
C SER A 221 -16.78 16.78 9.46
N GLU A 222 -16.57 17.74 8.57
CA GLU A 222 -17.54 18.16 7.54
C GLU A 222 -18.88 18.62 8.16
N VAL A 223 -18.82 19.42 9.23
CA VAL A 223 -20.00 19.95 9.94
C VAL A 223 -20.08 21.47 9.85
N LEU A 224 -18.92 22.14 9.86
CA LEU A 224 -18.81 23.59 9.98
C LEU A 224 -19.45 24.34 8.80
N GLU A 225 -19.47 23.72 7.63
CA GLU A 225 -20.07 24.27 6.42
C GLU A 225 -21.60 24.31 6.44
N HIS A 226 -22.22 23.44 7.25
CA HIS A 226 -23.68 23.31 7.36
C HIS A 226 -24.29 24.23 8.41
N VAL A 227 -23.49 24.78 9.33
CA VAL A 227 -24.02 25.59 10.45
C VAL A 227 -24.30 27.03 10.02
N PRO A 228 -25.46 27.62 10.38
CA PRO A 228 -25.77 29.02 10.06
C PRO A 228 -24.83 30.02 10.73
N ASP A 229 -24.39 29.72 11.95
CA ASP A 229 -23.52 30.56 12.78
C ASP A 229 -22.24 29.78 13.18
N PRO A 230 -21.16 29.87 12.36
CA PRO A 230 -19.88 29.22 12.66
C PRO A 230 -19.24 29.71 13.96
N ASP A 231 -19.50 30.95 14.37
CA ASP A 231 -18.95 31.53 15.60
C ASP A 231 -19.55 30.84 16.84
N ALA A 232 -20.88 30.75 16.91
CA ALA A 232 -21.59 30.08 18.00
C ALA A 232 -21.28 28.57 18.07
N PHE A 233 -21.12 27.93 16.90
CA PHE A 233 -20.78 26.51 16.84
C PHE A 233 -19.38 26.22 17.39
N VAL A 234 -18.37 27.04 17.04
CA VAL A 234 -17.02 26.90 17.61
C VAL A 234 -17.04 27.14 19.12
N ASP A 235 -17.79 28.13 19.63
CA ASP A 235 -17.94 28.33 21.07
C ASP A 235 -18.49 27.06 21.76
N THR A 236 -19.45 26.38 21.12
CA THR A 236 -20.04 25.13 21.62
C THR A 236 -19.04 23.97 21.63
N LEU A 237 -18.17 23.86 20.61
CA LEU A 237 -17.10 22.85 20.57
C LEU A 237 -16.01 23.10 21.62
N LEU A 238 -15.76 24.37 21.96
CA LEU A 238 -14.74 24.75 22.94
C LEU A 238 -15.20 24.60 24.39
N ALA A 239 -16.50 24.58 24.65
CA ALA A 239 -17.06 24.43 26.00
C ALA A 239 -16.67 23.09 26.69
N PRO A 240 -16.75 21.92 26.03
CA PRO A 240 -16.28 20.66 26.61
C PRO A 240 -14.77 20.46 26.50
N LEU A 241 -14.04 21.25 25.70
CA LEU A 241 -12.60 21.04 25.46
C LEU A 241 -11.75 21.32 26.71
N ALA A 242 -10.88 20.38 27.08
CA ALA A 242 -9.92 20.55 28.17
C ALA A 242 -8.95 21.72 27.90
N PRO A 243 -8.35 22.35 28.94
CA PRO A 243 -7.38 23.42 28.76
C PRO A 243 -6.21 23.03 27.84
N GLU A 244 -5.72 21.79 27.96
CA GLU A 244 -4.62 21.22 27.17
C GLU A 244 -5.09 20.40 25.96
N GLY A 245 -6.39 20.42 25.68
CA GLY A 245 -7.02 19.60 24.64
C GLY A 245 -6.87 20.18 23.23
N PHE A 246 -7.15 19.34 22.24
CA PHE A 246 -7.07 19.67 20.82
C PHE A 246 -8.44 19.71 20.16
N LEU A 247 -8.69 20.74 19.35
CA LEU A 247 -9.83 20.83 18.45
C LEU A 247 -9.37 20.43 17.04
N VAL A 248 -10.06 19.48 16.42
CA VAL A 248 -9.84 19.08 15.03
C VAL A 248 -11.11 19.37 14.22
N LEU A 249 -10.97 20.14 13.14
CA LEU A 249 -12.07 20.50 12.25
C LEU A 249 -11.77 20.07 10.83
N THR A 250 -12.78 19.63 10.07
CA THR A 250 -12.66 19.51 8.62
C THR A 250 -13.80 20.24 7.92
N THR A 251 -13.52 20.75 6.74
CA THR A 251 -14.49 21.45 5.89
C THR A 251 -13.97 21.53 4.45
N PRO A 252 -14.84 21.69 3.43
CA PRO A 252 -14.40 21.96 2.06
C PRO A 252 -13.54 23.23 1.94
N ASN A 253 -12.59 23.22 1.00
CA ASN A 253 -11.67 24.34 0.78
C ASN A 253 -12.23 25.36 -0.23
N ALA A 254 -12.49 26.59 0.23
CA ALA A 254 -12.94 27.70 -0.62
C ALA A 254 -11.95 28.09 -1.73
N GLU A 255 -10.65 27.80 -1.58
CA GLU A 255 -9.63 28.18 -2.57
C GLU A 255 -9.70 27.36 -3.86
N VAL A 256 -10.24 26.13 -3.82
CA VAL A 256 -10.51 25.31 -5.02
C VAL A 256 -11.39 26.05 -6.03
N LEU A 257 -12.19 26.98 -5.52
CA LEU A 257 -13.26 27.68 -6.21
C LEU A 257 -12.81 29.08 -6.67
N ALA A 258 -11.60 29.50 -6.31
CA ALA A 258 -11.07 30.83 -6.57
C ALA A 258 -10.82 31.13 -8.05
N ASP A 259 -10.55 30.10 -8.87
CA ASP A 259 -10.19 30.21 -10.29
C ASP A 259 -11.28 29.69 -11.25
N GLY A 260 -12.54 29.65 -10.79
CA GLY A 260 -13.67 29.26 -11.62
C GLY A 260 -13.98 27.75 -11.66
N GLY A 261 -13.26 26.93 -10.88
CA GLY A 261 -13.43 25.46 -10.77
C GLY A 261 -13.24 24.73 -12.09
N ARG A 262 -12.36 23.73 -12.15
CA ARG A 262 -11.99 23.13 -13.44
C ARG A 262 -13.12 22.27 -14.04
N THR A 263 -14.08 21.78 -13.22
CA THR A 263 -15.23 20.97 -13.64
C THR A 263 -16.48 21.16 -12.77
N GLU A 264 -17.69 20.94 -13.34
CA GLU A 264 -18.99 20.99 -12.63
C GLU A 264 -19.07 20.03 -11.43
N LEU A 265 -18.36 18.90 -11.49
CA LEU A 265 -18.24 17.94 -10.38
C LEU A 265 -17.52 18.55 -9.17
N GLN A 266 -16.42 19.27 -9.37
CA GLN A 266 -15.70 19.94 -8.28
C GLN A 266 -16.55 21.03 -7.63
N TRP A 267 -17.38 21.72 -8.42
CA TRP A 267 -18.37 22.66 -7.91
C TRP A 267 -19.39 21.94 -7.03
N TYR A 268 -20.02 20.87 -7.51
CA TYR A 268 -21.03 20.14 -6.76
C TYR A 268 -20.49 19.56 -5.43
N GLU A 269 -19.30 18.96 -5.46
CA GLU A 269 -18.68 18.36 -4.28
C GLU A 269 -18.21 19.37 -3.23
N SER A 270 -17.83 20.59 -3.66
CA SER A 270 -17.37 21.63 -2.72
C SER A 270 -18.51 22.49 -2.20
N PHE A 271 -19.50 22.79 -3.05
CA PHE A 271 -20.60 23.70 -2.72
C PHE A 271 -21.79 23.06 -2.04
N GLY A 272 -22.03 21.76 -2.24
CA GLY A 272 -23.24 21.08 -1.77
C GLY A 272 -24.48 21.98 -1.83
N PRO A 273 -24.90 22.49 -3.01
CA PRO A 273 -25.87 23.59 -3.07
C PRO A 273 -27.17 23.28 -2.34
N GLY A 274 -27.58 24.19 -1.45
CA GLY A 274 -28.69 23.99 -0.51
C GLY A 274 -28.33 23.34 0.83
N PHE A 275 -27.11 22.82 0.98
CA PHE A 275 -26.61 22.19 2.22
C PHE A 275 -25.41 22.91 2.82
N HIS A 276 -24.44 23.40 2.03
CA HIS A 276 -23.29 24.16 2.56
C HIS A 276 -23.58 25.66 2.55
N LEU A 277 -23.67 26.26 3.73
CA LEU A 277 -23.94 27.68 3.93
C LEU A 277 -22.69 28.53 3.89
N ASN A 278 -21.57 27.99 4.39
CA ASN A 278 -20.32 28.70 4.62
C ASN A 278 -19.11 27.81 4.24
N ILE A 279 -18.43 28.09 3.14
CA ILE A 279 -17.22 27.36 2.74
C ILE A 279 -16.01 28.22 3.07
N LEU A 280 -15.18 27.74 3.99
CA LEU A 280 -14.08 28.52 4.55
C LEU A 280 -12.81 28.40 3.70
N SER A 281 -12.06 29.49 3.63
CA SER A 281 -10.66 29.49 3.20
C SER A 281 -9.74 29.21 4.40
N PRO A 282 -8.48 28.77 4.18
CA PRO A 282 -7.46 28.67 5.22
C PRO A 282 -7.30 29.95 6.03
N ALA A 283 -7.36 31.11 5.39
CA ALA A 283 -7.28 32.41 6.06
C ALA A 283 -8.49 32.66 6.97
N SER A 284 -9.71 32.39 6.49
CA SER A 284 -10.93 32.59 7.28
C SER A 284 -11.05 31.62 8.46
N LEU A 285 -10.59 30.38 8.32
CA LEU A 285 -10.59 29.39 9.38
C LEU A 285 -9.61 29.75 10.50
N ARG A 286 -8.39 30.15 10.16
CA ARG A 286 -7.42 30.65 11.14
C ARG A 286 -7.94 31.89 11.87
N LEU A 287 -8.62 32.80 11.16
CA LEU A 287 -9.25 33.98 11.76
C LEU A 287 -10.36 33.59 12.75
N LEU A 288 -11.24 32.68 12.38
CA LEU A 288 -12.33 32.18 13.23
C LEU A 288 -11.77 31.59 14.54
N LEU A 289 -10.82 30.66 14.42
CA LEU A 289 -10.22 29.96 15.56
C LEU A 289 -9.40 30.91 16.45
N GLY A 290 -8.62 31.82 15.86
CA GLY A 290 -7.81 32.79 16.59
C GLY A 290 -8.65 33.77 17.42
N ARG A 291 -9.80 34.22 16.90
CA ARG A 291 -10.73 35.12 17.63
C ARG A 291 -11.35 34.46 18.87
N ARG A 292 -11.34 33.13 18.95
CA ARG A 292 -11.86 32.33 20.07
C ARG A 292 -10.80 31.84 21.05
N GLY A 293 -9.60 32.43 20.97
CA GLY A 293 -8.52 32.20 21.93
C GLY A 293 -7.72 30.92 21.69
N LEU A 294 -7.84 30.30 20.51
CA LEU A 294 -6.92 29.25 20.07
C LEU A 294 -5.69 29.91 19.46
N ARG A 295 -4.53 29.78 20.12
CA ARG A 295 -3.29 30.48 19.74
C ARG A 295 -2.33 29.62 18.92
N ASP A 296 -2.53 28.31 18.91
CA ASP A 296 -1.80 27.38 18.05
C ASP A 296 -2.77 26.79 17.04
N VAL A 297 -2.64 27.15 15.76
CA VAL A 297 -3.54 26.70 14.69
C VAL A 297 -2.73 26.25 13.48
N ARG A 298 -2.90 24.99 13.10
CA ARG A 298 -2.31 24.41 11.89
C ARG A 298 -3.40 23.94 10.94
N THR A 299 -3.16 24.09 9.65
CA THR A 299 -4.10 23.65 8.60
C THR A 299 -3.40 22.76 7.61
N PHE A 300 -4.06 21.69 7.20
CA PHE A 300 -3.61 20.75 6.18
C PHE A 300 -4.62 20.69 5.05
N LEU A 301 -4.18 20.22 3.88
CA LEU A 301 -5.04 19.91 2.75
C LEU A 301 -5.01 18.41 2.50
N SER A 302 -6.18 17.80 2.32
CA SER A 302 -6.31 16.42 1.91
C SER A 302 -7.01 16.35 0.57
N GLU A 303 -6.35 15.76 -0.41
CA GLU A 303 -6.95 15.39 -1.69
C GLU A 303 -7.54 13.97 -1.60
N GLY A 304 -8.83 13.83 -1.88
CA GLY A 304 -9.49 12.52 -1.98
C GLY A 304 -9.27 11.86 -3.34
N SER A 305 -9.58 10.57 -3.45
CA SER A 305 -9.53 9.79 -4.71
C SER A 305 -10.52 10.24 -5.80
N THR A 306 -11.34 11.24 -5.50
CA THR A 306 -12.30 11.90 -6.40
C THR A 306 -11.87 13.34 -6.76
N GLY A 307 -10.73 13.81 -6.25
CA GLY A 307 -10.28 15.20 -6.45
C GLY A 307 -10.85 16.23 -5.46
N ARG A 308 -11.62 15.82 -4.45
CA ARG A 308 -12.06 16.70 -3.36
C ARG A 308 -10.86 17.20 -2.57
N GLN A 309 -10.66 18.51 -2.51
CA GLN A 309 -9.69 19.11 -1.58
C GLN A 309 -10.41 19.53 -0.29
N ARG A 310 -10.20 18.75 0.76
CA ARG A 310 -10.68 19.05 2.12
C ARG A 310 -9.62 19.82 2.88
N MET A 311 -10.04 20.75 3.70
CA MET A 311 -9.19 21.43 4.66
C MET A 311 -9.35 20.78 6.03
N ILE A 312 -8.23 20.52 6.69
CA ILE A 312 -8.19 20.01 8.07
C ILE A 312 -7.53 21.06 8.94
N ALA A 313 -8.17 21.46 10.03
CA ALA A 313 -7.63 22.35 11.04
C ALA A 313 -7.34 21.57 12.32
N VAL A 314 -6.18 21.84 12.92
CA VAL A 314 -5.86 21.44 14.29
C VAL A 314 -5.61 22.70 15.08
N ALA A 315 -6.22 22.81 16.25
CA ALA A 315 -6.09 23.98 17.08
C ALA A 315 -5.98 23.64 18.57
N ALA A 316 -5.18 24.43 19.28
CA ALA A 316 -5.00 24.36 20.73
C ALA A 316 -4.99 25.77 21.34
N ARG A 317 -5.28 25.86 22.65
CA ARG A 317 -5.34 27.14 23.38
C ARG A 317 -3.97 27.80 23.53
N GLU A 318 -2.96 27.00 23.85
CA GLU A 318 -1.59 27.46 24.08
C GLU A 318 -0.67 27.21 22.87
N PRO A 319 0.25 28.14 22.55
CA PRO A 319 1.27 27.96 21.50
C PRO A 319 2.20 26.75 21.76
N GLY A 320 2.63 26.08 20.69
CA GLY A 320 3.64 25.01 20.76
C GLY A 320 3.10 23.66 21.23
N ARG A 321 1.77 23.50 21.28
CA ARG A 321 1.09 22.25 21.63
C ARG A 321 1.00 21.31 20.43
N ILE A 322 0.94 21.85 19.21
CA ILE A 322 0.92 21.05 17.99
C ILE A 322 2.38 20.79 17.56
N PRO A 323 2.83 19.52 17.43
CA PRO A 323 4.20 19.19 17.08
C PRO A 323 4.62 19.86 15.76
N ALA A 324 5.84 20.39 15.66
CA ALA A 324 6.29 21.13 14.48
C ALA A 324 6.40 20.23 13.24
N GLU A 325 6.88 19.01 13.45
CA GLU A 325 7.11 17.95 12.48
C GLU A 325 5.83 17.22 12.01
N LEU A 326 4.66 17.58 12.55
CA LEU A 326 3.39 16.97 12.14
C LEU A 326 3.08 17.29 10.67
N GLU A 327 3.13 16.27 9.82
CA GLU A 327 2.86 16.37 8.38
C GLU A 327 1.67 15.50 7.97
N TRP A 328 0.81 16.01 7.09
CA TRP A 328 -0.39 15.29 6.67
C TRP A 328 -0.07 13.97 5.95
N ALA A 329 1.02 13.91 5.18
CA ALA A 329 1.46 12.68 4.54
C ALA A 329 1.77 11.56 5.55
N GLY A 330 2.39 11.91 6.70
CA GLY A 330 2.62 10.98 7.80
C GLY A 330 1.32 10.52 8.45
N VAL A 331 0.38 11.46 8.63
CA VAL A 331 -0.97 11.15 9.14
C VAL A 331 -1.73 10.21 8.21
N GLN A 332 -1.68 10.45 6.90
CA GLN A 332 -2.36 9.64 5.89
C GLN A 332 -1.83 8.22 5.85
N ALA A 333 -0.50 8.06 5.87
CA ALA A 333 0.10 6.75 5.98
C ALA A 333 -0.46 6.05 7.23
N GLY A 334 -0.34 6.69 8.41
CA GLY A 334 -0.78 6.14 9.69
C GLY A 334 -2.24 5.71 9.72
N GLY A 335 -3.12 6.54 9.13
CA GLY A 335 -4.53 6.24 8.95
C GLY A 335 -4.79 5.03 8.06
N GLY A 336 -3.95 4.80 7.03
CA GLY A 336 -4.01 3.60 6.17
C GLY A 336 -3.87 2.29 6.95
N VAL A 337 -2.92 2.22 7.87
CA VAL A 337 -2.75 1.04 8.74
C VAL A 337 -3.89 0.92 9.75
N LEU A 338 -4.30 2.05 10.34
CA LEU A 338 -5.40 2.05 11.30
C LEU A 338 -6.71 1.57 10.69
N VAL A 339 -7.04 2.00 9.47
CA VAL A 339 -8.26 1.55 8.80
C VAL A 339 -8.20 0.05 8.46
N GLU A 340 -7.04 -0.47 8.01
CA GLU A 340 -6.93 -1.90 7.71
C GLU A 340 -7.15 -2.75 8.97
N TRP A 341 -6.54 -2.37 10.10
CA TRP A 341 -6.78 -3.01 11.39
C TRP A 341 -8.25 -2.95 11.80
N TYR A 342 -8.88 -1.78 11.63
CA TYR A 342 -10.28 -1.57 11.98
C TYR A 342 -11.23 -2.42 11.12
N LEU A 343 -10.99 -2.50 9.81
CA LEU A 343 -11.78 -3.33 8.90
C LEU A 343 -11.69 -4.81 9.28
N ARG A 344 -10.50 -5.31 9.64
CA ARG A 344 -10.32 -6.69 10.12
C ARG A 344 -11.04 -6.93 11.46
N THR A 345 -11.07 -5.91 12.33
CA THR A 345 -11.81 -5.97 13.59
C THR A 345 -13.32 -6.10 13.33
N LEU A 346 -13.88 -5.33 12.39
CA LEU A 346 -15.27 -5.46 11.98
C LEU A 346 -15.58 -6.84 11.37
N LEU A 347 -14.70 -7.36 10.52
CA LEU A 347 -14.87 -8.71 9.93
C LEU A 347 -14.86 -9.82 10.99
N ALA A 348 -14.07 -9.68 12.05
CA ALA A 348 -14.00 -10.65 13.14
C ALA A 348 -15.21 -10.56 14.08
N ALA A 349 -15.79 -9.36 14.25
CA ALA A 349 -16.90 -9.11 15.15
C ALA A 349 -18.29 -9.42 14.54
N HIS A 350 -18.40 -9.42 13.21
CA HIS A 350 -19.68 -9.55 12.51
C HIS A 350 -19.81 -10.87 11.73
N PRO A 351 -21.02 -11.48 11.68
CA PRO A 351 -21.26 -12.71 10.93
C PRO A 351 -21.17 -12.51 9.41
N ALA A 352 -20.56 -13.48 8.72
CA ALA A 352 -20.41 -13.51 7.27
C ALA A 352 -21.74 -13.84 6.54
N THR A 353 -22.73 -12.96 6.64
CA THR A 353 -24.08 -13.15 6.06
C THR A 353 -24.47 -11.97 5.16
N PRO A 354 -25.24 -12.18 4.08
CA PRO A 354 -25.58 -11.10 3.14
C PRO A 354 -26.37 -9.93 3.77
N GLY A 355 -27.05 -10.19 4.90
CA GLY A 355 -27.82 -9.18 5.63
C GLY A 355 -26.98 -8.31 6.55
N ASP A 356 -25.72 -8.68 6.85
CA ASP A 356 -24.85 -7.89 7.73
C ASP A 356 -24.06 -6.85 6.93
N SER A 357 -24.54 -5.61 6.98
CA SER A 357 -23.94 -4.48 6.26
C SER A 357 -22.55 -4.11 6.77
N LEU A 358 -22.25 -4.34 8.06
CA LEU A 358 -20.94 -4.04 8.64
C LEU A 358 -19.89 -5.03 8.14
N TYR A 359 -20.23 -6.33 8.08
CA TYR A 359 -19.37 -7.33 7.47
C TYR A 359 -19.15 -7.07 5.97
N ALA A 360 -20.24 -6.87 5.21
CA ALA A 360 -20.15 -6.65 3.77
C ALA A 360 -19.37 -5.37 3.41
N GLY A 361 -19.61 -4.28 4.14
CA GLY A 361 -18.92 -3.01 4.01
C GLY A 361 -17.44 -3.09 4.37
N ALA A 362 -17.10 -3.83 5.44
CA ALA A 362 -15.71 -4.04 5.84
C ALA A 362 -14.95 -4.91 4.81
N LEU A 363 -15.59 -5.97 4.32
CA LEU A 363 -15.00 -6.88 3.34
C LEU A 363 -14.70 -6.16 2.02
N HIS A 364 -15.65 -5.39 1.52
CA HIS A 364 -15.47 -4.60 0.31
C HIS A 364 -14.30 -3.63 0.43
N ARG A 365 -14.24 -2.85 1.52
CA ARG A 365 -13.17 -1.86 1.72
C ARG A 365 -11.81 -2.51 1.94
N LEU A 366 -11.76 -3.71 2.51
CA LEU A 366 -10.51 -4.46 2.62
C LEU A 366 -10.01 -4.97 1.25
N ILE A 367 -10.93 -5.39 0.37
CA ILE A 367 -10.61 -5.69 -1.04
C ILE A 367 -10.08 -4.44 -1.74
N GLU A 368 -10.81 -3.32 -1.64
CA GLU A 368 -10.37 -2.04 -2.20
C GLU A 368 -8.96 -1.66 -1.72
N HIS A 369 -8.74 -1.69 -0.40
CA HIS A 369 -7.47 -1.31 0.21
C HIS A 369 -6.31 -2.20 -0.26
N THR A 370 -6.50 -3.52 -0.28
CA THR A 370 -5.47 -4.48 -0.72
C THR A 370 -5.17 -4.38 -2.21
N VAL A 371 -6.20 -4.23 -3.05
CA VAL A 371 -6.03 -4.09 -4.51
C VAL A 371 -5.37 -2.76 -4.86
N ASN A 372 -5.77 -1.64 -4.25
CA ASN A 372 -5.15 -0.33 -4.47
C ASN A 372 -3.67 -0.31 -4.02
N ALA A 373 -3.33 -1.07 -2.98
CA ALA A 373 -1.94 -1.22 -2.53
C ALA A 373 -1.10 -2.17 -3.42
N GLY A 374 -1.67 -2.74 -4.48
CA GLY A 374 -1.00 -3.72 -5.34
C GLY A 374 -0.82 -5.11 -4.69
N ARG A 375 -1.43 -5.36 -3.53
CA ARG A 375 -1.37 -6.62 -2.80
C ARG A 375 -2.45 -7.60 -3.30
N PHE A 376 -2.39 -7.93 -4.59
CA PHE A 376 -3.41 -8.76 -5.25
C PHE A 376 -3.53 -10.18 -4.67
N ALA A 377 -2.45 -10.71 -4.10
CA ALA A 377 -2.44 -12.00 -3.42
C ALA A 377 -3.35 -11.98 -2.18
N ASP A 378 -3.21 -10.96 -1.34
CA ASP A 378 -3.97 -10.77 -0.11
C ASP A 378 -5.46 -10.56 -0.40
N ALA A 379 -5.79 -9.96 -1.56
CA ALA A 379 -7.17 -9.77 -1.98
C ALA A 379 -7.89 -11.09 -2.29
N GLY A 380 -7.18 -12.16 -2.66
CA GLY A 380 -7.76 -13.43 -3.12
C GLY A 380 -8.79 -14.06 -2.16
N PRO A 381 -8.43 -14.32 -0.88
CA PRO A 381 -9.38 -14.82 0.11
C PRO A 381 -10.58 -13.90 0.34
N HIS A 382 -10.37 -12.59 0.27
CA HIS A 382 -11.43 -11.59 0.46
C HIS A 382 -12.41 -11.56 -0.73
N LEU A 383 -11.90 -11.64 -1.96
CA LEU A 383 -12.70 -11.80 -3.18
C LEU A 383 -13.56 -13.07 -3.10
N ALA A 384 -12.96 -14.21 -2.73
CA ALA A 384 -13.68 -15.47 -2.58
C ALA A 384 -14.76 -15.40 -1.49
N ALA A 385 -14.52 -14.67 -0.40
CA ALA A 385 -15.53 -14.43 0.63
C ALA A 385 -16.70 -13.57 0.11
N MET A 386 -16.42 -12.54 -0.69
CA MET A 386 -17.46 -11.70 -1.29
C MET A 386 -18.25 -12.47 -2.35
N ASP A 387 -17.61 -13.31 -3.17
CA ASP A 387 -18.30 -14.19 -4.11
C ASP A 387 -19.27 -15.14 -3.40
N ARG A 388 -18.85 -15.74 -2.26
CA ARG A 388 -19.74 -16.57 -1.44
C ARG A 388 -20.93 -15.77 -0.88
N LEU A 389 -20.68 -14.53 -0.44
CA LEU A 389 -21.71 -13.63 0.07
C LEU A 389 -22.74 -13.29 -1.01
N LEU A 390 -22.28 -12.93 -2.21
CA LEU A 390 -23.12 -12.65 -3.37
C LEU A 390 -23.90 -13.89 -3.82
N ALA A 391 -23.26 -15.06 -3.85
CA ALA A 391 -23.93 -16.31 -4.18
C ALA A 391 -25.03 -16.67 -3.17
N ALA A 392 -24.78 -16.48 -1.87
CA ALA A 392 -25.78 -16.67 -0.82
C ALA A 392 -26.96 -15.70 -0.93
N ALA A 393 -26.74 -14.50 -1.47
CA ALA A 393 -27.78 -13.52 -1.79
C ALA A 393 -28.54 -13.84 -3.11
N GLY A 394 -28.15 -14.89 -3.84
CA GLY A 394 -28.73 -15.25 -5.13
C GLY A 394 -28.31 -14.36 -6.29
N PHE A 395 -27.20 -13.62 -6.16
CA PHE A 395 -26.68 -12.76 -7.22
C PHE A 395 -25.96 -13.57 -8.31
N ARG A 396 -26.21 -13.23 -9.58
CA ARG A 396 -25.49 -13.78 -10.75
C ARG A 396 -25.06 -12.65 -11.69
N PRO A 397 -23.77 -12.51 -12.00
CA PRO A 397 -23.26 -11.41 -12.84
C PRO A 397 -23.94 -11.34 -14.21
N GLU A 398 -24.27 -12.47 -14.82
CA GLU A 398 -24.89 -12.55 -16.16
C GLU A 398 -26.29 -11.94 -16.16
N THR A 399 -27.02 -12.09 -15.06
CA THR A 399 -28.36 -11.52 -14.90
C THR A 399 -28.33 -10.03 -14.57
N ALA A 400 -27.22 -9.54 -14.01
CA ALA A 400 -27.06 -8.14 -13.61
C ALA A 400 -27.04 -7.19 -14.83
N LEU A 401 -26.50 -7.62 -15.96
CA LEU A 401 -26.47 -6.82 -17.20
C LEU A 401 -27.87 -6.56 -17.79
N GLY A 402 -28.88 -7.35 -17.42
CA GLY A 402 -30.28 -7.13 -17.81
C GLY A 402 -31.06 -6.24 -16.83
N LEU A 403 -30.45 -5.83 -15.72
CA LEU A 403 -31.11 -5.03 -14.68
C LEU A 403 -31.43 -3.62 -15.20
N ARG A 404 -32.61 -3.12 -14.85
CA ARG A 404 -33.05 -1.73 -15.12
C ARG A 404 -33.11 -0.93 -13.82
N ARG A 405 -33.19 0.40 -13.94
CA ARG A 405 -33.22 1.35 -12.82
C ARG A 405 -34.24 0.97 -11.74
N GLU A 406 -35.43 0.54 -12.13
CA GLU A 406 -36.53 0.19 -11.21
C GLU A 406 -36.21 -1.04 -10.35
N GLY A 407 -35.33 -1.93 -10.82
CA GLY A 407 -34.94 -3.16 -10.11
C GLY A 407 -33.74 -3.00 -9.18
N LEU A 408 -33.00 -1.89 -9.27
CA LEU A 408 -31.74 -1.72 -8.51
C LEU A 408 -31.97 -1.71 -7.00
N LEU A 409 -32.93 -0.92 -6.52
CA LEU A 409 -33.19 -0.81 -5.08
C LEU A 409 -33.63 -2.16 -4.48
N GLU A 410 -34.40 -2.95 -5.23
CA GLU A 410 -34.82 -4.30 -4.80
C GLU A 410 -33.66 -5.30 -4.80
N LEU A 411 -32.71 -5.16 -5.73
CA LEU A 411 -31.49 -5.94 -5.71
C LEU A 411 -30.67 -5.61 -4.45
N MET A 412 -30.47 -4.32 -4.15
CA MET A 412 -29.68 -3.86 -3.02
C MET A 412 -30.24 -4.19 -1.65
N ARG A 413 -31.54 -4.51 -1.54
CA ARG A 413 -32.09 -5.06 -0.30
C ARG A 413 -31.52 -6.44 0.03
N ARG A 414 -31.01 -7.16 -0.97
CA ARG A 414 -30.52 -8.55 -0.85
C ARG A 414 -29.02 -8.68 -1.01
N VAL A 415 -28.39 -7.82 -1.83
CA VAL A 415 -26.95 -7.84 -2.11
C VAL A 415 -26.25 -6.61 -1.53
N PRO A 416 -24.95 -6.69 -1.24
CA PRO A 416 -24.17 -5.51 -0.84
C PRO A 416 -24.26 -4.38 -1.87
N ALA A 417 -24.47 -3.15 -1.40
CA ALA A 417 -24.50 -1.93 -2.19
C ALA A 417 -23.19 -1.69 -2.97
N SER A 418 -22.09 -2.24 -2.48
CA SER A 418 -20.77 -2.19 -3.09
C SER A 418 -20.56 -3.16 -4.26
N VAL A 419 -21.56 -3.94 -4.66
CA VAL A 419 -21.42 -4.98 -5.71
C VAL A 419 -20.82 -4.46 -7.03
N GLY A 420 -21.17 -3.25 -7.47
CA GLY A 420 -20.57 -2.64 -8.67
C GLY A 420 -19.07 -2.37 -8.50
N ARG A 421 -18.68 -1.75 -7.38
CA ARG A 421 -17.28 -1.49 -7.02
C ARG A 421 -16.49 -2.79 -6.78
N TYR A 422 -17.13 -3.80 -6.20
CA TYR A 422 -16.53 -5.13 -6.05
C TYR A 422 -16.10 -5.72 -7.40
N HIS A 423 -17.01 -5.72 -8.40
CA HIS A 423 -16.68 -6.20 -9.74
C HIS A 423 -15.56 -5.39 -10.38
N PHE A 424 -15.50 -4.07 -10.15
CA PHE A 424 -14.37 -3.26 -10.60
C PHE A 424 -13.03 -3.80 -10.02
N TYR A 425 -12.95 -4.00 -8.71
CA TYR A 425 -11.72 -4.51 -8.07
C TYR A 425 -11.39 -5.95 -8.45
N ARG A 426 -12.40 -6.81 -8.63
CA ARG A 426 -12.20 -8.17 -9.16
C ARG A 426 -11.65 -8.13 -10.59
N GLY A 427 -12.14 -7.22 -11.42
CA GLY A 427 -11.62 -6.97 -12.76
C GLY A 427 -10.17 -6.47 -12.76
N MET A 428 -9.80 -5.60 -11.81
CA MET A 428 -8.42 -5.16 -11.63
C MET A 428 -7.47 -6.32 -11.29
N VAL A 429 -7.90 -7.22 -10.39
CA VAL A 429 -7.13 -8.44 -10.06
C VAL A 429 -7.03 -9.36 -11.27
N ALA A 430 -8.11 -9.55 -12.03
CA ALA A 430 -8.08 -10.35 -13.26
C ALA A 430 -7.09 -9.78 -14.28
N LEU A 431 -7.10 -8.46 -14.50
CA LEU A 431 -6.25 -7.78 -15.47
C LEU A 431 -4.78 -7.77 -15.07
N LEU A 432 -4.49 -7.32 -13.83
CA LEU A 432 -3.12 -7.03 -13.39
C LEU A 432 -2.41 -8.24 -12.81
N HIS A 433 -3.14 -9.15 -12.16
CA HIS A 433 -2.59 -10.29 -11.45
C HIS A 433 -2.81 -11.61 -12.18
N ALA A 434 -4.05 -11.94 -12.54
CA ALA A 434 -4.34 -13.18 -13.26
C ALA A 434 -3.95 -13.12 -14.75
N ARG A 435 -3.72 -11.91 -15.29
CA ARG A 435 -3.42 -11.64 -16.71
C ARG A 435 -4.50 -12.20 -17.64
N ASP A 436 -5.75 -12.17 -17.20
CA ASP A 436 -6.92 -12.61 -17.97
C ASP A 436 -7.73 -11.37 -18.41
N PRO A 437 -7.45 -10.81 -19.60
CA PRO A 437 -8.14 -9.62 -20.10
C PRO A 437 -9.62 -9.87 -20.39
N ASP A 438 -10.03 -11.10 -20.70
CA ASP A 438 -11.42 -11.43 -20.99
C ASP A 438 -12.27 -11.53 -19.73
N ALA A 439 -11.73 -12.13 -18.66
CA ALA A 439 -12.36 -12.08 -17.34
C ALA A 439 -12.45 -10.66 -16.82
N ALA A 440 -11.37 -9.89 -16.92
CA ALA A 440 -11.35 -8.48 -16.51
C ALA A 440 -12.42 -7.67 -17.25
N ARG A 441 -12.53 -7.83 -18.57
CA ARG A 441 -13.55 -7.16 -19.39
C ARG A 441 -14.98 -7.48 -18.94
N ARG A 442 -15.29 -8.76 -18.64
CA ARG A 442 -16.62 -9.14 -18.14
C ARG A 442 -16.95 -8.47 -16.81
N ASP A 443 -15.97 -8.41 -15.92
CA ASP A 443 -16.12 -7.76 -14.62
C ASP A 443 -16.29 -6.24 -14.73
N PHE A 444 -15.49 -5.58 -15.57
CA PHE A 444 -15.64 -4.14 -15.82
C PHE A 444 -16.97 -3.79 -16.48
N ALA A 445 -17.50 -4.64 -17.37
CA ALA A 445 -18.82 -4.44 -17.97
C ALA A 445 -19.95 -4.50 -16.91
N VAL A 446 -19.89 -5.46 -15.99
CA VAL A 446 -20.84 -5.56 -14.87
C VAL A 446 -20.70 -4.35 -13.94
N ALA A 447 -19.48 -3.96 -13.61
CA ALA A 447 -19.19 -2.79 -12.79
C ALA A 447 -19.73 -1.50 -13.43
N ALA A 448 -19.51 -1.30 -14.72
CA ALA A 448 -20.00 -0.14 -15.46
C ALA A 448 -21.53 -0.09 -15.47
N HIS A 449 -22.20 -1.20 -15.79
CA HIS A 449 -23.66 -1.24 -15.83
C HIS A 449 -24.29 -0.93 -14.46
N LEU A 450 -23.80 -1.57 -13.40
CA LEU A 450 -24.29 -1.34 -12.05
C LEU A 450 -24.00 0.09 -11.57
N SER A 451 -22.81 0.63 -11.87
CA SER A 451 -22.46 2.01 -11.51
C SER A 451 -23.34 3.02 -12.24
N ALA A 452 -23.65 2.81 -13.53
CA ALA A 452 -24.57 3.68 -14.27
C ALA A 452 -25.99 3.70 -13.65
N LEU A 453 -26.48 2.54 -13.20
CA LEU A 453 -27.76 2.46 -12.51
C LEU A 453 -27.70 3.15 -11.13
N GLN A 454 -26.60 2.99 -10.38
CA GLN A 454 -26.39 3.64 -9.09
C GLN A 454 -26.34 5.16 -9.23
N GLU A 455 -25.56 5.67 -10.18
CA GLU A 455 -25.41 7.10 -10.47
C GLU A 455 -26.72 7.75 -10.95
N SER A 456 -27.72 6.96 -11.36
CA SER A 456 -29.06 7.44 -11.68
C SER A 456 -29.93 7.78 -10.45
N PHE A 457 -29.44 7.60 -9.23
CA PHE A 457 -30.11 7.99 -7.98
C PHE A 457 -29.40 9.19 -7.33
N PRO A 458 -29.79 10.43 -7.67
CA PRO A 458 -29.12 11.64 -7.17
C PRO A 458 -29.05 11.65 -5.63
N GLY A 459 -27.88 11.98 -5.09
CA GLY A 459 -27.65 12.10 -3.65
C GLY A 459 -27.48 10.79 -2.88
N LEU A 460 -27.76 9.63 -3.48
CA LEU A 460 -27.56 8.33 -2.83
C LEU A 460 -26.18 7.73 -3.09
N PHE A 461 -25.62 7.96 -4.28
CA PHE A 461 -24.31 7.44 -4.69
C PHE A 461 -23.42 8.56 -5.24
N GLY A 462 -22.10 8.37 -5.10
CA GLY A 462 -21.12 9.20 -5.80
C GLY A 462 -21.11 8.94 -7.32
N SER A 463 -20.76 9.97 -8.09
CA SER A 463 -20.61 9.90 -9.55
C SER A 463 -19.20 9.51 -10.02
N GLY A 464 -19.07 8.99 -11.24
CA GLY A 464 -17.78 8.78 -11.93
C GLY A 464 -17.27 7.33 -11.96
N TRP A 465 -17.91 6.41 -11.23
CA TRP A 465 -17.55 4.98 -11.25
C TRP A 465 -17.92 4.33 -12.58
N PHE A 466 -19.01 4.76 -13.23
CA PHE A 466 -19.37 4.33 -14.57
C PHE A 466 -18.24 4.61 -15.58
N ALA A 467 -17.79 5.86 -15.66
CA ALA A 467 -16.72 6.26 -16.57
C ALA A 467 -15.41 5.52 -16.27
N ARG A 468 -15.07 5.38 -14.98
CA ARG A 468 -13.88 4.64 -14.54
C ARG A 468 -13.94 3.16 -14.93
N ALA A 469 -15.07 2.49 -14.74
CA ALA A 469 -15.25 1.09 -15.11
C ALA A 469 -15.21 0.90 -16.63
N ARG A 470 -15.87 1.77 -17.41
CA ARG A 470 -15.82 1.72 -18.89
C ARG A 470 -14.40 1.94 -19.42
N LEU A 471 -13.67 2.91 -18.89
CA LEU A 471 -12.25 3.10 -19.23
C LEU A 471 -11.45 1.81 -19.04
N HIS A 472 -11.60 1.15 -17.90
CA HIS A 472 -10.85 -0.08 -17.61
C HIS A 472 -11.32 -1.27 -18.44
N GLU A 473 -12.59 -1.32 -18.85
CA GLU A 473 -13.06 -2.27 -19.87
C GLU A 473 -12.33 -2.08 -21.21
N GLY A 474 -12.13 -0.83 -21.64
CA GLY A 474 -11.35 -0.50 -22.83
C GLY A 474 -9.86 -0.85 -22.69
N ILE A 475 -9.27 -0.63 -21.51
CA ILE A 475 -7.90 -1.06 -21.20
C ILE A 475 -7.79 -2.59 -21.28
N ALA A 476 -8.75 -3.34 -20.73
CA ALA A 476 -8.78 -4.79 -20.82
C ALA A 476 -8.85 -5.27 -22.29
N LEU A 477 -9.64 -4.60 -23.14
CA LEU A 477 -9.68 -4.85 -24.59
C LEU A 477 -8.31 -4.62 -25.26
N LEU A 478 -7.58 -3.57 -24.90
CA LEU A 478 -6.21 -3.34 -25.39
C LEU A 478 -5.25 -4.46 -24.97
N HIS A 479 -5.37 -4.96 -23.74
CA HIS A 479 -4.57 -6.08 -23.26
C HIS A 479 -4.93 -7.41 -23.96
N GLY A 480 -6.16 -7.56 -24.43
CA GLY A 480 -6.63 -8.69 -25.25
C GLY A 480 -6.43 -8.53 -26.76
N ASP A 481 -5.60 -7.57 -27.20
CA ASP A 481 -5.32 -7.26 -28.62
C ASP A 481 -6.53 -6.84 -29.47
N ARG A 482 -7.57 -6.29 -28.84
CA ARG A 482 -8.81 -5.82 -29.47
C ARG A 482 -8.85 -4.29 -29.59
N ALA A 483 -7.82 -3.72 -30.21
CA ALA A 483 -7.61 -2.26 -30.26
C ALA A 483 -8.74 -1.47 -30.94
N ALA A 484 -9.39 -2.05 -31.96
CA ALA A 484 -10.52 -1.40 -32.64
C ALA A 484 -11.75 -1.24 -31.73
N GLU A 485 -12.04 -2.26 -30.92
CA GLU A 485 -13.14 -2.23 -29.97
C GLU A 485 -12.85 -1.32 -28.79
N ALA A 486 -11.59 -1.30 -28.32
CA ALA A 486 -11.15 -0.35 -27.31
C ALA A 486 -11.28 1.10 -27.79
N LEU A 487 -10.88 1.38 -29.03
CA LEU A 487 -11.00 2.72 -29.62
C LEU A 487 -12.46 3.17 -29.70
N ALA A 488 -13.36 2.33 -30.22
CA ALA A 488 -14.78 2.62 -30.28
C ALA A 488 -15.38 2.91 -28.88
N LEU A 489 -14.97 2.15 -27.87
CA LEU A 489 -15.36 2.39 -26.48
C LEU A 489 -14.87 3.75 -25.96
N PHE A 490 -13.61 4.08 -26.22
CA PHE A 490 -13.03 5.34 -25.74
C PHE A 490 -13.68 6.56 -26.42
N GLU A 491 -14.00 6.46 -27.71
CA GLU A 491 -14.74 7.48 -28.45
C GLU A 491 -16.17 7.63 -27.95
N GLU A 492 -16.87 6.51 -27.64
CA GLU A 492 -18.19 6.53 -27.00
C GLU A 492 -18.14 7.30 -25.67
N LEU A 493 -17.14 7.02 -24.83
CA LEU A 493 -17.03 7.64 -23.52
C LEU A 493 -16.66 9.14 -23.60
N LEU A 494 -15.81 9.54 -24.56
CA LEU A 494 -15.48 10.96 -24.80
C LEU A 494 -16.64 11.74 -25.42
N GLY A 495 -17.54 11.07 -26.14
CA GLY A 495 -18.70 11.68 -26.79
C GLY A 495 -19.90 11.92 -25.88
N ARG A 496 -19.83 11.51 -24.60
CA ARG A 496 -20.88 11.78 -23.60
C ARG A 496 -20.71 13.16 -22.98
N ASP A 497 -21.83 13.85 -22.75
CA ASP A 497 -21.88 15.13 -22.03
C ASP A 497 -21.77 14.97 -20.49
N GLU A 498 -21.58 13.75 -20.00
CA GLU A 498 -21.48 13.44 -18.57
C GLU A 498 -20.14 13.93 -17.97
N PRO A 499 -20.14 14.60 -16.80
CA PRO A 499 -18.91 15.05 -16.15
C PRO A 499 -17.98 13.88 -15.83
N MET A 500 -16.71 13.97 -16.24
CA MET A 500 -15.68 12.97 -15.99
C MET A 500 -14.57 13.53 -15.11
N GLU A 501 -14.03 12.70 -14.21
CA GLU A 501 -12.86 13.07 -13.41
C GLU A 501 -11.66 13.38 -14.33
N PRO A 502 -10.91 14.48 -14.09
CA PRO A 502 -9.78 14.86 -14.94
C PRO A 502 -8.74 13.75 -15.12
N THR A 503 -8.41 13.01 -14.06
CA THR A 503 -7.44 11.89 -14.11
C THR A 503 -7.96 10.72 -14.95
N THR A 504 -9.26 10.44 -14.89
CA THR A 504 -9.93 9.42 -15.71
C THR A 504 -9.93 9.85 -17.18
N ARG A 505 -10.21 11.13 -17.46
CA ARG A 505 -10.17 11.71 -18.82
C ARG A 505 -8.76 11.69 -19.41
N ASP A 506 -7.76 12.05 -18.63
CA ASP A 506 -6.36 11.97 -19.03
C ASP A 506 -5.96 10.54 -19.42
N THR A 507 -6.32 9.59 -18.56
CA THR A 507 -6.03 8.16 -18.76
C THR A 507 -6.77 7.63 -19.98
N LEU A 508 -7.99 8.11 -20.22
CA LEU A 508 -8.79 7.79 -21.40
C LEU A 508 -8.14 8.30 -22.69
N LEU A 509 -7.72 9.56 -22.74
CA LEU A 509 -7.03 10.15 -23.90
C LEU A 509 -5.70 9.45 -24.18
N TRP A 510 -4.95 9.10 -23.14
CA TRP A 510 -3.73 8.31 -23.29
C TRP A 510 -4.00 6.94 -23.92
N ASN A 511 -4.96 6.19 -23.37
CA ASN A 511 -5.27 4.85 -23.88
C ASN A 511 -5.93 4.88 -25.28
N LYS A 512 -6.68 5.95 -25.59
CA LYS A 512 -7.16 6.23 -26.96
C LYS A 512 -5.99 6.41 -27.93
N ALA A 513 -5.00 7.22 -27.57
CA ALA A 513 -3.81 7.39 -28.40
C ALA A 513 -3.07 6.07 -28.62
N VAL A 514 -2.93 5.25 -27.57
CA VAL A 514 -2.33 3.90 -27.68
C VAL A 514 -3.14 3.00 -28.64
N ALA A 515 -4.47 3.02 -28.55
CA ALA A 515 -5.34 2.25 -29.44
C ALA A 515 -5.18 2.69 -30.92
N GLU A 516 -5.21 4.00 -31.18
CA GLU A 516 -5.01 4.57 -32.52
C GLU A 516 -3.64 4.21 -33.09
N LEU A 517 -2.58 4.26 -32.27
CA LEU A 517 -1.23 3.88 -32.67
C LEU A 517 -1.12 2.38 -32.98
N ARG A 518 -1.76 1.50 -32.21
CA ARG A 518 -1.81 0.05 -32.50
C ARG A 518 -2.55 -0.26 -33.81
N LEU A 519 -3.58 0.53 -34.12
CA LEU A 519 -4.32 0.46 -35.38
C LEU A 519 -3.60 1.16 -36.56
N ARG A 520 -2.38 1.66 -36.34
CA ARG A 520 -1.58 2.42 -37.32
C ARG A 520 -2.23 3.73 -37.78
N ALA A 521 -3.19 4.25 -37.01
CA ALA A 521 -3.81 5.56 -37.21
C ALA A 521 -2.95 6.67 -36.59
N HIS A 522 -1.71 6.82 -37.07
CA HIS A 522 -0.68 7.64 -36.42
C HIS A 522 -1.06 9.13 -36.27
N ALA A 523 -1.73 9.73 -37.25
CA ALA A 523 -2.17 11.13 -37.13
C ALA A 523 -3.28 11.30 -36.08
N ALA A 524 -4.16 10.31 -35.93
CA ALA A 524 -5.18 10.28 -34.88
C ALA A 524 -4.52 10.14 -33.50
N GLY A 525 -3.57 9.20 -33.35
CA GLY A 525 -2.80 9.03 -32.11
C GLY A 525 -2.08 10.30 -31.67
N LEU A 526 -1.43 11.02 -32.61
CA LEU A 526 -0.77 12.29 -32.32
C LEU A 526 -1.76 13.42 -31.94
N ARG A 527 -2.96 13.44 -32.54
CA ARG A 527 -4.03 14.36 -32.11
C ARG A 527 -4.44 14.11 -30.66
N SER A 528 -4.75 12.86 -30.31
CA SER A 528 -5.16 12.46 -28.95
C SER A 528 -4.07 12.77 -27.91
N MET A 529 -2.79 12.56 -28.23
CA MET A 529 -1.68 12.98 -27.36
C MET A 529 -1.57 14.50 -27.19
N THR A 530 -1.92 15.27 -28.22
CA THR A 530 -1.89 16.74 -28.16
C THR A 530 -3.03 17.29 -27.33
N GLU A 531 -4.22 16.71 -27.46
CA GLU A 531 -5.38 17.01 -26.60
C GLU A 531 -5.01 16.80 -25.13
N LEU A 532 -4.42 15.64 -24.79
CA LEU A 532 -3.91 15.36 -23.44
C LEU A 532 -2.88 16.39 -22.96
N ALA A 533 -1.92 16.76 -23.81
CA ALA A 533 -0.90 17.75 -23.47
C ALA A 533 -1.49 19.15 -23.23
N LEU A 534 -2.50 19.54 -24.00
CA LEU A 534 -3.22 20.81 -23.85
C LEU A 534 -4.06 20.84 -22.56
N GLU A 535 -4.64 19.71 -22.16
CA GLU A 535 -5.39 19.58 -20.90
C GLU A 535 -4.47 19.71 -19.67
N ARG A 536 -3.24 19.18 -19.73
CA ARG A 536 -2.29 19.18 -18.59
C ARG A 536 -1.48 20.45 -18.38
N THR A 537 -1.22 21.23 -19.42
CA THR A 537 -0.15 22.28 -19.39
C THR A 537 -0.61 23.69 -19.04
N GLY A 538 -1.91 23.94 -18.80
CA GLY A 538 -2.38 25.26 -18.35
C GLY A 538 -2.16 26.43 -19.32
N PHE A 539 -1.88 26.16 -20.60
CA PHE A 539 -1.55 27.20 -21.59
C PHE A 539 -2.67 28.26 -21.75
N PRO A 540 -2.33 29.56 -21.91
CA PRO A 540 -3.31 30.61 -22.16
C PRO A 540 -4.14 30.31 -23.42
N PRO A 541 -5.47 30.54 -23.40
CA PRO A 541 -6.38 30.19 -24.50
C PRO A 541 -5.96 30.69 -25.89
N ALA A 542 -5.24 31.82 -25.95
CA ALA A 542 -4.80 32.46 -27.19
C ALA A 542 -3.80 31.64 -28.03
N HIS A 543 -3.05 30.70 -27.43
CA HIS A 543 -1.97 29.96 -28.10
C HIS A 543 -2.33 28.51 -28.48
N ARG A 544 -3.47 28.01 -27.98
CA ARG A 544 -3.96 26.63 -28.24
C ARG A 544 -4.20 26.31 -29.72
N PRO A 545 -4.71 27.24 -30.58
CA PRO A 545 -4.94 26.95 -32.00
C PRO A 545 -3.65 26.72 -32.80
N VAL A 546 -2.56 27.38 -32.42
CA VAL A 546 -1.28 27.31 -33.13
C VAL A 546 -0.55 25.98 -32.87
N LEU A 547 -0.62 25.48 -31.63
CA LEU A 547 -0.07 24.17 -31.28
C LEU A 547 -0.85 23.04 -31.96
N GLY A 548 -2.20 23.15 -31.99
CA GLY A 548 -3.06 22.20 -32.70
C GLY A 548 -2.75 22.13 -34.21
N GLN A 549 -2.50 23.27 -34.86
CA GLN A 549 -2.13 23.30 -36.28
C GLN A 549 -0.76 22.68 -36.57
N ALA A 550 0.23 22.90 -35.69
CA ALA A 550 1.56 22.33 -35.85
C ALA A 550 1.55 20.80 -35.75
N VAL A 551 0.83 20.23 -34.77
CA VAL A 551 0.73 18.78 -34.61
C VAL A 551 -0.07 18.12 -35.74
N MET A 552 -1.16 18.77 -36.20
CA MET A 552 -1.92 18.29 -37.36
C MET A 552 -1.07 18.20 -38.63
N PHE A 553 -0.23 19.21 -38.88
CA PHE A 553 0.70 19.21 -40.00
C PHE A 553 1.69 18.03 -39.94
N PHE A 554 2.22 17.72 -38.75
CA PHE A 554 3.15 16.59 -38.58
C PHE A 554 2.46 15.22 -38.72
N GLY A 555 1.22 15.09 -38.23
CA GLY A 555 0.41 13.88 -38.45
C GLY A 555 0.17 13.62 -39.93
N GLN A 556 -0.16 14.66 -40.70
CA GLN A 556 -0.36 14.57 -42.16
C GLN A 556 0.92 14.12 -42.88
N MET A 557 2.07 14.68 -42.49
CA MET A 557 3.37 14.36 -43.07
C MET A 557 3.78 12.89 -42.80
N TRP A 558 3.43 12.35 -41.62
CA TRP A 558 3.68 10.93 -41.30
C TRP A 558 2.82 10.00 -42.17
N GLU A 559 1.53 10.30 -42.34
CA GLU A 559 0.63 9.52 -43.20
C GLU A 559 1.09 9.51 -44.66
N ASP A 560 1.57 10.66 -45.18
CA ASP A 560 2.12 10.75 -46.53
C ASP A 560 3.36 9.87 -46.71
N LEU A 561 4.27 9.85 -45.73
CA LEU A 561 5.45 9.00 -45.75
C LEU A 561 5.07 7.51 -45.70
N GLN A 562 4.08 7.16 -44.89
CA GLN A 562 3.62 5.77 -44.76
C GLN A 562 2.93 5.28 -46.03
N ARG A 563 2.09 6.11 -46.68
CA ARG A 563 1.49 5.81 -47.99
C ARG A 563 2.56 5.54 -49.06
N GLN A 564 3.65 6.31 -49.04
CA GLN A 564 4.77 6.10 -49.96
C GLN A 564 5.50 4.77 -49.69
N LEU A 565 5.71 4.42 -48.42
CA LEU A 565 6.31 3.14 -48.01
C LEU A 565 5.43 1.94 -48.39
N ASP A 566 4.11 2.01 -48.16
CA ASP A 566 3.17 0.93 -48.48
C ASP A 566 3.06 0.70 -50.00
N THR A 567 3.07 1.78 -50.78
CA THR A 567 3.08 1.70 -52.26
C THR A 567 4.33 0.98 -52.77
N VAL A 568 5.48 1.22 -52.12
CA VAL A 568 6.75 0.57 -52.48
C VAL A 568 6.77 -0.87 -52.00
N ALA A 569 6.26 -1.16 -50.81
CA ALA A 569 6.11 -2.52 -50.32
C ALA A 569 5.21 -3.36 -51.25
N GLN A 570 4.12 -2.80 -51.76
CA GLN A 570 3.27 -3.46 -52.75
C GLN A 570 4.00 -3.68 -54.09
N ARG A 571 4.77 -2.71 -54.57
CA ARG A 571 5.57 -2.85 -55.80
C ARG A 571 6.68 -3.89 -55.66
N VAL A 572 7.35 -3.93 -54.50
CA VAL A 572 8.37 -4.95 -54.18
C VAL A 572 7.71 -6.33 -54.06
N GLY A 573 6.56 -6.43 -53.41
CA GLY A 573 5.77 -7.67 -53.36
C GLY A 573 5.38 -8.18 -54.75
N ALA A 574 4.82 -7.31 -55.59
CA ALA A 574 4.46 -7.64 -56.97
C ALA A 574 5.67 -8.04 -57.84
N ALA A 575 6.82 -7.35 -57.67
CA ALA A 575 8.08 -7.69 -58.35
C ALA A 575 8.66 -9.04 -57.86
N THR A 576 8.51 -9.34 -56.57
CA THR A 576 8.95 -10.62 -55.99
C THR A 576 8.09 -11.78 -56.50
N GLU A 577 6.77 -11.60 -56.56
CA GLU A 577 5.85 -12.57 -57.19
C GLU A 577 6.09 -12.74 -58.69
N ALA A 578 6.44 -11.66 -59.41
CA ALA A 578 6.80 -11.73 -60.83
C ALA A 578 8.11 -12.51 -61.05
N LEU A 579 9.14 -12.27 -60.23
CA LEU A 579 10.41 -13.00 -60.26
C LEU A 579 10.24 -14.48 -59.86
N GLU A 580 9.36 -14.78 -58.91
CA GLU A 580 9.02 -16.16 -58.57
C GLU A 580 8.26 -16.87 -59.69
N ARG A 581 7.33 -16.19 -60.38
CA ARG A 581 6.67 -16.73 -61.58
C ARG A 581 7.69 -17.00 -62.69
N GLU A 582 8.58 -16.05 -62.97
CA GLU A 582 9.63 -16.19 -63.98
C GLU A 582 10.62 -17.30 -63.62
N SER A 583 10.95 -17.47 -62.34
CA SER A 583 11.79 -18.58 -61.85
C SER A 583 11.10 -19.93 -62.02
N ARG A 584 9.79 -20.02 -61.76
CA ARG A 584 9.00 -21.25 -61.98
C ARG A 584 8.88 -21.58 -63.47
N GLU A 585 8.68 -20.59 -64.33
CA GLU A 585 8.67 -20.74 -65.80
C GLU A 585 10.04 -21.13 -66.37
N ARG A 586 11.14 -20.55 -65.86
CA ARG A 586 12.53 -20.93 -66.22
C ARG A 586 12.87 -22.36 -65.81
N THR A 587 12.32 -22.84 -64.69
CA THR A 587 12.49 -24.23 -64.24
C THR A 587 11.66 -25.19 -65.11
N ALA A 588 10.52 -24.75 -65.65
CA ALA A 588 9.71 -25.52 -66.61
C ALA A 588 10.28 -25.53 -68.04
N ALA A 589 11.04 -24.51 -68.44
CA ALA A 589 11.62 -24.37 -69.78
C ALA A 589 13.02 -25.00 -69.96
N ALA A 590 13.62 -25.59 -68.91
CA ALA A 590 14.96 -26.21 -68.93
C ALA A 590 15.07 -27.54 -69.72
N GLY A 591 14.22 -27.73 -70.73
CA GLY A 591 14.20 -28.87 -71.64
C GLY A 591 14.50 -28.58 -73.11
N ARG A 592 14.63 -27.32 -73.58
CA ARG A 592 15.02 -27.02 -74.97
C ARG A 592 15.90 -25.77 -75.11
N SER A 593 16.78 -25.87 -76.10
CA SER A 593 17.95 -25.04 -76.45
C SER A 593 17.70 -23.55 -76.72
N GLN A 594 18.74 -22.78 -76.40
CA GLN A 594 19.19 -21.49 -76.98
C GLN A 594 18.42 -20.20 -76.70
N LEU A 595 19.23 -19.23 -76.20
CA LEU A 595 19.16 -17.77 -76.34
C LEU A 595 17.85 -17.08 -75.93
N LEU A 596 17.94 -16.22 -74.90
CA LEU A 596 17.70 -14.77 -75.03
C LEU A 596 17.99 -14.06 -73.70
N SER A 597 19.12 -13.36 -73.67
CA SER A 597 19.41 -12.23 -72.78
C SER A 597 18.57 -11.02 -73.17
N GLY A 598 17.98 -10.29 -72.22
CA GLY A 598 17.68 -8.87 -72.48
C GLY A 598 16.55 -8.15 -71.74
N ALA A 599 15.63 -8.81 -71.04
CA ALA A 599 14.47 -8.10 -70.47
C ALA A 599 14.61 -7.68 -68.99
N GLY A 600 15.29 -8.47 -68.15
CA GLY A 600 15.26 -8.28 -66.69
C GLY A 600 16.19 -7.19 -66.10
N SER A 601 17.07 -6.55 -66.87
CA SER A 601 18.02 -5.56 -66.29
C SER A 601 17.44 -4.15 -66.16
N ARG A 602 16.48 -3.77 -67.02
CA ARG A 602 15.86 -2.43 -66.98
C ARG A 602 14.86 -2.29 -65.84
N GLU A 603 14.01 -3.29 -65.60
CA GLU A 603 13.06 -3.28 -64.48
C GLU A 603 13.77 -3.39 -63.13
N ARG A 604 14.85 -4.18 -63.06
CA ARG A 604 15.69 -4.31 -61.87
C ARG A 604 16.45 -3.02 -61.54
N SER A 605 16.99 -2.33 -62.55
CA SER A 605 17.66 -1.04 -62.37
C SER A 605 16.68 0.09 -61.99
N ALA A 606 15.45 0.07 -62.53
CA ALA A 606 14.41 1.03 -62.17
C ALA A 606 13.92 0.80 -60.72
N LEU A 607 13.76 -0.45 -60.31
CA LEU A 607 13.39 -0.82 -58.95
C LEU A 607 14.53 -0.51 -57.95
N GLU A 608 15.78 -0.75 -58.32
CA GLU A 608 16.96 -0.36 -57.52
C GLU A 608 17.08 1.16 -57.37
N ALA A 609 16.83 1.92 -58.43
CA ALA A 609 16.81 3.38 -58.37
C ALA A 609 15.67 3.91 -57.48
N ASP A 610 14.47 3.35 -57.61
CA ASP A 610 13.31 3.71 -56.79
C ASP A 610 13.54 3.35 -55.31
N VAL A 611 14.07 2.16 -55.00
CA VAL A 611 14.43 1.74 -53.64
C VAL A 611 15.55 2.61 -53.08
N HIS A 612 16.55 2.97 -53.87
CA HIS A 612 17.67 3.80 -53.41
C HIS A 612 17.23 5.25 -53.14
N GLN A 613 16.32 5.78 -53.97
CA GLN A 613 15.67 7.08 -53.73
C GLN A 613 14.75 7.02 -52.51
N LEU A 614 14.05 5.91 -52.29
CA LEU A 614 13.21 5.73 -51.10
C LEU A 614 14.02 5.59 -49.82
N VAL A 615 15.13 4.86 -49.81
CA VAL A 615 16.03 4.74 -48.65
C VAL A 615 16.60 6.12 -48.29
N GLN A 616 16.85 6.98 -49.28
CA GLN A 616 17.29 8.36 -49.05
C GLN A 616 16.17 9.27 -48.50
N VAL A 617 14.94 9.13 -48.99
CA VAL A 617 13.79 9.93 -48.53
C VAL A 617 13.30 9.45 -47.16
N ALA A 618 13.16 8.14 -46.98
CA ALA A 618 12.82 7.49 -45.71
C ALA A 618 13.90 7.73 -44.65
N GLY A 619 15.18 7.66 -45.00
CA GLY A 619 16.27 7.98 -44.08
C GLY A 619 16.21 9.43 -43.56
N ARG A 620 15.92 10.39 -44.44
CA ARG A 620 15.75 11.81 -44.06
C ARG A 620 14.45 12.08 -43.30
N GLY A 621 13.37 11.39 -43.66
CA GLY A 621 12.06 11.49 -43.01
C GLY A 621 12.09 10.89 -41.60
N VAL A 622 12.63 9.67 -41.43
CA VAL A 622 12.76 8.97 -40.14
C VAL A 622 13.67 9.73 -39.18
N GLU A 623 14.74 10.36 -39.67
CA GLU A 623 15.61 11.19 -38.83
C GLU A 623 14.94 12.49 -38.38
N LEU A 624 14.13 13.12 -39.25
CA LEU A 624 13.33 14.30 -38.89
C LEU A 624 12.23 13.94 -37.88
N LEU A 625 11.55 12.81 -38.10
CA LEU A 625 10.47 12.31 -37.26
C LEU A 625 10.97 11.80 -35.91
N SER A 626 12.16 11.19 -35.83
CA SER A 626 12.77 10.80 -34.55
C SER A 626 13.17 12.03 -33.72
N ARG A 627 13.66 13.10 -34.36
CA ARG A 627 14.00 14.36 -33.68
C ARG A 627 12.76 15.14 -33.24
N LEU A 628 11.66 15.04 -33.98
CA LEU A 628 10.38 15.65 -33.65
C LEU A 628 9.61 14.84 -32.62
N ALA A 629 9.62 13.51 -32.68
CA ALA A 629 9.08 12.62 -31.66
C ALA A 629 9.80 12.84 -30.33
N GLY A 630 11.13 12.94 -30.34
CA GLY A 630 11.90 13.34 -29.16
C GLY A 630 11.59 14.75 -28.67
N ALA A 631 11.20 15.68 -29.55
CA ALA A 631 10.78 17.04 -29.16
C ALA A 631 9.35 17.09 -28.60
N VAL A 632 8.43 16.28 -29.14
CA VAL A 632 7.04 16.14 -28.66
C VAL A 632 7.02 15.37 -27.34
N GLU A 633 7.78 14.29 -27.21
CA GLU A 633 7.96 13.53 -25.97
C GLU A 633 8.54 14.43 -24.86
N TRP A 634 9.53 15.26 -25.21
CA TRP A 634 10.10 16.26 -24.29
C TRP A 634 9.09 17.37 -23.93
N PHE A 635 8.22 17.78 -24.87
CA PHE A 635 7.17 18.79 -24.65
C PHE A 635 6.03 18.27 -23.76
N VAL A 636 5.58 17.03 -24.00
CA VAL A 636 4.51 16.35 -23.25
C VAL A 636 4.93 16.02 -21.82
N THR A 637 6.22 15.80 -21.58
CA THR A 637 6.72 15.37 -20.26
C THR A 637 7.23 16.50 -19.36
N ARG A 638 7.60 17.70 -19.88
CA ARG A 638 8.35 18.70 -19.08
C ARG A 638 8.02 20.19 -19.24
N GLY A 639 6.94 20.59 -19.91
CA GLY A 639 6.39 21.95 -19.72
C GLY A 639 7.17 23.16 -20.28
N GLY A 640 7.98 23.02 -21.34
CA GLY A 640 8.41 24.17 -22.19
C GLY A 640 9.90 24.25 -22.56
N LEU A 641 10.20 24.64 -23.81
CA LEU A 641 11.56 24.66 -24.42
C LEU A 641 12.36 25.95 -24.15
N PRO A 642 13.69 25.89 -23.90
CA PRO A 642 14.57 27.05 -23.94
C PRO A 642 14.62 27.70 -25.33
N GLU A 643 14.51 29.03 -25.39
CA GLU A 643 14.41 29.87 -26.60
C GLU A 643 15.49 29.60 -27.67
N ARG A 644 16.69 29.12 -27.27
CA ARG A 644 17.79 28.77 -28.17
C ARG A 644 17.57 27.46 -28.94
N ILE A 645 16.87 26.49 -28.34
CA ILE A 645 16.63 25.18 -28.96
C ILE A 645 15.51 25.30 -30.00
N VAL A 646 14.44 26.04 -29.69
CA VAL A 646 13.36 26.36 -30.64
C VAL A 646 13.91 27.12 -31.84
N ARG A 647 14.70 28.18 -31.63
CA ARG A 647 15.32 28.93 -32.74
C ARG A 647 16.23 28.06 -33.61
N LYS A 648 16.99 27.15 -33.01
CA LYS A 648 17.90 26.25 -33.75
C LYS A 648 17.13 25.18 -34.54
N ALA A 649 16.09 24.58 -33.94
CA ALA A 649 15.21 23.62 -34.62
C ALA A 649 14.43 24.28 -35.77
N MET A 650 13.89 25.48 -35.56
CA MET A 650 13.18 26.27 -36.58
C MET A 650 14.10 26.70 -37.73
N ARG A 651 15.36 27.05 -37.45
CA ARG A 651 16.35 27.40 -38.48
C ARG A 651 16.75 26.18 -39.33
N ILE A 652 16.82 25.00 -38.72
CA ILE A 652 17.11 23.73 -39.42
C ILE A 652 15.91 23.27 -40.25
N ALA A 653 14.68 23.42 -39.72
CA ALA A 653 13.45 23.13 -40.45
C ALA A 653 13.28 24.06 -41.67
N ARG A 654 13.51 25.38 -41.51
CA ARG A 654 13.52 26.35 -42.63
C ARG A 654 14.55 26.01 -43.71
N ALA A 655 15.77 25.64 -43.32
CA ALA A 655 16.85 25.33 -44.25
C ALA A 655 16.61 24.03 -45.03
N ARG A 656 15.89 23.06 -44.45
CA ARG A 656 15.59 21.76 -45.09
C ARG A 656 14.28 21.74 -45.87
N LEU A 657 13.31 22.60 -45.52
CA LEU A 657 12.08 22.84 -46.29
C LEU A 657 12.32 23.66 -47.58
N ALA A 658 13.43 24.39 -47.66
CA ALA A 658 13.83 25.10 -48.89
C ALA A 658 14.20 24.15 -50.06
N GLY A 659 14.32 22.84 -49.80
CA GLY A 659 14.56 21.81 -50.83
C GLY A 659 13.35 20.92 -51.15
N GLY A 660 12.15 21.23 -50.63
CA GLY A 660 10.92 20.46 -50.84
C GLY A 660 9.82 21.26 -51.54
N SER A 661 8.87 20.54 -52.15
CA SER A 661 7.82 21.05 -53.06
C SER A 661 7.20 22.41 -52.67
N PRO A 662 7.03 23.35 -53.61
CA PRO A 662 6.60 24.74 -53.37
C PRO A 662 5.21 24.91 -52.73
N ALA A 663 4.39 23.86 -52.66
CA ALA A 663 3.09 23.90 -52.00
C ALA A 663 3.18 23.95 -50.45
N VAL A 664 4.28 23.46 -49.87
CA VAL A 664 4.47 23.35 -48.40
C VAL A 664 5.02 24.65 -47.78
N THR A 665 5.71 25.47 -48.57
CA THR A 665 6.41 26.68 -48.11
C THR A 665 5.51 27.91 -47.93
N ALA A 666 4.37 27.98 -48.62
CA ALA A 666 3.45 29.13 -48.56
C ALA A 666 2.53 29.13 -47.32
N ALA A 667 2.20 27.95 -46.76
CA ALA A 667 1.28 27.83 -45.63
C ALA A 667 1.95 27.98 -44.24
N ALA A 668 3.27 27.81 -44.15
CA ALA A 668 4.00 27.72 -42.88
C ALA A 668 4.52 29.07 -42.34
N GLN A 669 4.57 30.13 -43.15
CA GLN A 669 5.18 31.41 -42.75
C GLN A 669 4.46 32.17 -41.61
N PRO A 670 3.11 32.22 -41.52
CA PRO A 670 2.42 32.97 -40.48
C PRO A 670 2.50 32.33 -39.09
N ALA A 671 2.45 30.99 -38.99
CA ALA A 671 2.48 30.25 -37.72
C ALA A 671 3.85 30.33 -37.00
N LEU A 672 4.94 30.47 -37.77
CA LEU A 672 6.31 30.53 -37.26
C LEU A 672 6.68 31.87 -36.60
N ALA A 673 5.95 32.95 -36.87
CA ALA A 673 6.25 34.29 -36.34
C ALA A 673 5.61 34.56 -34.96
N ALA A 674 4.49 33.90 -34.65
CA ALA A 674 3.75 34.11 -33.40
C ALA A 674 4.35 33.39 -32.18
N PHE A 675 5.25 32.43 -32.39
CA PHE A 675 5.84 31.58 -31.34
C PHE A 675 7.03 32.22 -30.59
N ALA A 676 7.48 33.41 -31.00
CA ALA A 676 8.75 33.99 -30.56
C ALA A 676 8.66 34.88 -29.29
N GLY A 677 7.49 35.00 -28.65
CA GLY A 677 7.34 35.85 -27.47
C GLY A 677 6.34 35.32 -26.46
N ALA A 678 6.84 34.58 -25.45
CA ALA A 678 6.32 34.49 -24.07
C ALA A 678 6.90 33.23 -23.38
N ALA A 679 7.69 33.39 -22.30
CA ALA A 679 8.07 32.28 -21.40
C ALA A 679 8.52 32.76 -19.99
N ALA A 680 7.93 32.16 -18.95
CA ALA A 680 8.42 31.85 -17.57
C ALA A 680 7.23 31.21 -16.80
N SER A 681 7.31 30.30 -15.79
CA SER A 681 8.31 29.41 -15.14
C SER A 681 7.56 28.37 -14.27
N ASP A 682 8.17 27.22 -13.95
CA ASP A 682 8.14 26.43 -12.67
C ASP A 682 8.56 24.96 -12.97
N ASP A 683 9.53 24.28 -12.35
CA ASP A 683 10.58 24.60 -11.36
C ASP A 683 11.79 23.60 -11.45
N GLY A 684 11.84 22.68 -12.42
CA GLY A 684 13.03 22.28 -13.22
C GLY A 684 14.43 21.99 -12.61
N THR A 685 14.60 21.56 -11.35
CA THR A 685 15.93 21.53 -10.68
C THR A 685 16.87 20.35 -11.01
N GLU A 686 16.38 19.22 -11.55
CA GLU A 686 17.24 18.08 -11.96
C GLU A 686 17.42 18.02 -13.49
N VAL A 687 18.66 18.03 -13.96
CA VAL A 687 19.03 17.98 -15.38
C VAL A 687 19.96 16.82 -15.68
N ALA A 688 19.76 16.15 -16.81
CA ALA A 688 20.72 15.21 -17.34
C ALA A 688 21.63 15.96 -18.34
N PRO A 689 22.95 16.00 -18.13
CA PRO A 689 23.88 16.66 -19.04
C PRO A 689 24.01 15.90 -20.38
N GLY A 690 23.42 14.71 -20.48
CA GLY A 690 23.31 13.90 -21.68
C GLY A 690 24.03 12.56 -21.54
N GLU A 691 23.95 11.74 -22.58
CA GLU A 691 24.53 10.40 -22.60
C GLU A 691 26.06 10.43 -22.46
N LEU A 692 26.60 9.55 -21.60
CA LEU A 692 28.02 9.20 -21.49
C LEU A 692 28.35 8.23 -22.62
N VAL A 693 28.96 8.74 -23.67
CA VAL A 693 29.50 7.99 -24.81
C VAL A 693 31.03 8.00 -24.76
N HIS A 694 31.69 7.16 -25.57
CA HIS A 694 33.14 7.11 -25.66
C HIS A 694 33.76 8.51 -25.81
N GLY A 695 34.72 8.82 -24.94
CA GLY A 695 35.39 10.12 -24.88
C GLY A 695 34.71 11.18 -24.02
N ARG A 696 33.48 10.95 -23.55
CA ARG A 696 32.77 11.84 -22.63
C ARG A 696 33.03 11.47 -21.17
N ARG A 697 33.28 12.47 -20.32
CA ARG A 697 33.59 12.29 -18.91
C ARG A 697 32.92 13.35 -18.04
N LEU A 698 32.36 12.90 -16.91
CA LEU A 698 31.86 13.79 -15.86
C LEU A 698 32.76 13.70 -14.65
N GLU A 699 33.04 14.82 -14.01
CA GLU A 699 33.87 14.88 -12.81
C GLU A 699 33.20 15.75 -11.75
N GLN A 700 33.11 15.27 -10.51
CA GLN A 700 32.54 15.99 -9.38
C GLN A 700 33.57 16.08 -8.26
N GLU A 701 33.92 17.29 -7.85
CA GLU A 701 34.70 17.53 -6.63
C GLU A 701 33.83 17.27 -5.39
N VAL A 702 34.37 16.51 -4.43
CA VAL A 702 33.71 16.14 -3.18
C VAL A 702 34.72 16.24 -2.03
N THR A 703 34.24 16.52 -0.82
CA THR A 703 35.08 16.46 0.40
C THR A 703 34.64 15.26 1.25
N GLY A 704 35.59 14.45 1.70
CA GLY A 704 35.29 13.32 2.59
C GLY A 704 34.81 13.83 3.95
N ALA A 705 33.63 13.40 4.36
CA ALA A 705 33.03 13.75 5.64
C ALA A 705 33.66 12.96 6.81
N HIS A 706 34.06 11.71 6.54
CA HIS A 706 34.63 10.79 7.52
C HIS A 706 35.79 10.00 6.92
N ASP A 707 36.59 9.40 7.80
CA ASP A 707 37.60 8.42 7.42
C ASP A 707 36.93 7.13 6.93
N GLY A 708 37.61 6.43 6.02
CA GLY A 708 37.12 5.16 5.48
C GLY A 708 36.21 5.25 4.26
N LEU A 709 36.28 6.30 3.42
CA LEU A 709 35.44 6.40 2.23
C LEU A 709 35.57 5.14 1.35
N ALA A 710 34.48 4.40 1.13
CA ALA A 710 34.51 3.07 0.53
C ALA A 710 33.46 2.86 -0.57
N ARG A 711 32.55 3.82 -0.78
CA ARG A 711 31.59 3.74 -1.88
C ARG A 711 31.09 5.11 -2.31
N VAL A 712 30.62 5.17 -3.55
CA VAL A 712 29.89 6.29 -4.13
C VAL A 712 28.57 5.75 -4.67
N ARG A 713 27.45 6.39 -4.38
CA ARG A 713 26.16 6.13 -5.03
C ARG A 713 25.89 7.22 -6.04
N LEU A 714 25.40 6.86 -7.22
CA LEU A 714 25.09 7.79 -8.30
C LEU A 714 23.69 7.51 -8.84
N LYS A 715 22.90 8.55 -9.12
CA LYS A 715 21.61 8.39 -9.82
C LYS A 715 21.85 8.23 -11.31
N ILE A 716 21.54 7.05 -11.85
CA ILE A 716 21.80 6.71 -13.25
C ILE A 716 20.49 6.73 -14.04
N GLY A 717 20.50 7.41 -15.19
CA GLY A 717 19.47 7.28 -16.21
C GLY A 717 19.93 6.33 -17.32
N THR A 718 19.22 5.23 -17.52
CA THR A 718 19.43 4.30 -18.62
C THR A 718 18.55 4.63 -19.82
N PHE A 719 17.60 5.58 -19.70
CA PHE A 719 16.62 5.91 -20.75
C PHE A 719 15.67 4.73 -21.04
N ALA A 720 15.34 3.95 -20.01
CA ALA A 720 14.49 2.76 -20.08
C ALA A 720 14.91 1.73 -21.17
N ARG A 721 16.19 1.72 -21.56
CA ARG A 721 16.74 0.77 -22.56
C ARG A 721 17.74 -0.18 -21.91
N ARG A 722 18.05 -1.26 -22.63
CA ARG A 722 19.10 -2.20 -22.25
C ARG A 722 20.45 -1.70 -22.76
N ASN A 723 21.27 -1.17 -21.87
CA ASN A 723 22.62 -0.67 -22.17
C ASN A 723 23.67 -1.77 -22.01
N ARG A 724 24.47 -2.01 -23.03
CA ARG A 724 25.53 -3.05 -23.06
C ARG A 724 26.92 -2.51 -22.78
N SER A 725 27.05 -1.19 -22.68
CA SER A 725 28.30 -0.50 -22.32
C SER A 725 28.68 -0.74 -20.85
N ARG A 726 29.91 -0.37 -20.48
CA ARG A 726 30.39 -0.37 -19.10
C ARG A 726 30.45 1.06 -18.59
N LEU A 727 30.10 1.24 -17.33
CA LEU A 727 30.29 2.50 -16.61
C LEU A 727 31.48 2.36 -15.67
N GLU A 728 32.40 3.30 -15.77
CA GLU A 728 33.61 3.38 -14.97
C GLU A 728 33.50 4.58 -14.01
N VAL A 729 33.71 4.32 -12.72
CA VAL A 729 33.79 5.33 -11.67
C VAL A 729 35.20 5.32 -11.08
N LEU A 730 35.86 6.46 -11.08
CA LEU A 730 37.23 6.66 -10.64
C LEU A 730 37.29 7.75 -9.57
N VAL A 731 37.80 7.44 -8.38
CA VAL A 731 38.04 8.39 -7.30
C VAL A 731 39.48 8.83 -7.33
N ARG A 732 39.73 10.14 -7.46
CA ARG A 732 41.07 10.76 -7.46
C ARG A 732 41.28 11.62 -6.23
N ASP A 733 42.52 11.77 -5.79
CA ASP A 733 42.87 12.76 -4.77
C ASP A 733 43.04 14.18 -5.35
N GLY A 734 43.30 15.16 -4.49
CA GLY A 734 43.54 16.55 -4.89
C GLY A 734 44.77 16.79 -5.78
N THR A 735 45.62 15.79 -6.02
CA THR A 735 46.74 15.85 -6.98
C THR A 735 46.37 15.25 -8.35
N GLY A 736 45.18 14.64 -8.47
CA GLY A 736 44.70 13.97 -9.66
C GLY A 736 45.11 12.49 -9.75
N GLN A 737 45.78 11.94 -8.72
CA GLN A 737 46.16 10.53 -8.65
C GLN A 737 44.91 9.66 -8.42
N ALA A 738 44.74 8.62 -9.23
CA ALA A 738 43.66 7.65 -9.06
C ALA A 738 43.88 6.83 -7.78
N LEU A 739 42.95 6.93 -6.84
CA LEU A 739 42.95 6.15 -5.61
C LEU A 739 42.12 4.88 -5.78
N ARG A 740 40.94 4.96 -6.39
CA ARG A 740 40.00 3.83 -6.52
C ARG A 740 39.30 3.84 -7.87
N GLN A 741 39.00 2.65 -8.38
CA GLN A 741 38.33 2.44 -9.66
C GLN A 741 37.31 1.31 -9.53
N VAL A 742 36.11 1.53 -10.08
CA VAL A 742 35.04 0.55 -10.15
C VAL A 742 34.48 0.56 -11.56
N VAL A 743 34.30 -0.62 -12.16
CA VAL A 743 33.73 -0.77 -13.50
C VAL A 743 32.58 -1.76 -13.40
N LEU A 744 31.37 -1.33 -13.80
CA LEU A 744 30.17 -2.18 -13.80
C LEU A 744 29.52 -2.15 -15.19
N PRO A 745 28.88 -3.25 -15.63
CA PRO A 745 28.12 -3.26 -16.87
C PRO A 745 26.81 -2.48 -16.70
N ALA A 746 26.46 -1.68 -17.71
CA ALA A 746 25.31 -0.79 -17.65
C ALA A 746 23.96 -1.52 -17.65
N GLU A 747 23.93 -2.82 -18.00
CA GLU A 747 22.73 -3.64 -17.95
C GLU A 747 22.25 -3.95 -16.53
N GLU A 748 23.12 -3.77 -15.51
CA GLU A 748 22.76 -3.94 -14.11
C GLU A 748 21.96 -2.75 -13.56
N PHE A 749 21.88 -1.64 -14.30
CA PHE A 749 21.25 -0.42 -13.81
C PHE A 749 19.75 -0.35 -14.14
N THR A 750 18.97 -0.05 -13.10
CA THR A 750 17.56 0.36 -13.22
C THR A 750 17.46 1.85 -13.51
N ASP A 751 16.59 2.24 -14.44
CA ASP A 751 16.43 3.63 -14.87
C ASP A 751 16.02 4.55 -13.71
N ASN A 752 16.68 5.71 -13.63
CA ASN A 752 16.43 6.78 -12.66
C ASN A 752 16.52 6.36 -11.19
N ARG A 753 17.33 5.33 -10.89
CA ARG A 753 17.61 4.86 -9.54
C ARG A 753 19.04 5.16 -9.11
N MET A 754 19.25 5.21 -7.80
CA MET A 754 20.57 5.31 -7.17
C MET A 754 21.28 3.95 -7.23
N HIS A 755 22.45 3.91 -7.85
CA HIS A 755 23.30 2.73 -7.97
C HIS A 755 24.59 2.90 -7.19
N THR A 756 25.08 1.83 -6.56
CA THR A 756 26.19 1.88 -5.61
C THR A 756 27.47 1.31 -6.22
N PHE A 757 28.56 2.07 -6.16
CA PHE A 757 29.90 1.68 -6.58
C PHE A 757 30.77 1.51 -5.34
N VAL A 758 31.17 0.28 -5.04
CA VAL A 758 31.95 -0.08 -3.83
C VAL A 758 33.42 -0.30 -4.20
N PHE A 759 34.33 0.18 -3.37
CA PHE A 759 35.78 0.06 -3.54
C PHE A 759 36.48 -0.06 -2.16
N GLU A 760 37.77 -0.40 -2.15
CA GLU A 760 38.52 -0.49 -0.89
C GLU A 760 38.51 0.84 -0.11
N PRO A 761 38.37 0.86 1.23
CA PRO A 761 38.30 2.10 1.99
C PRO A 761 39.52 3.01 1.82
N ILE A 762 39.28 4.30 1.69
CA ILE A 762 40.28 5.36 1.83
C ILE A 762 40.29 5.77 3.29
N ARG A 763 41.27 5.27 4.05
CA ARG A 763 41.27 5.28 5.52
C ARG A 763 41.37 6.66 6.14
N ASP A 764 41.95 7.63 5.46
CA ASP A 764 42.21 8.99 5.96
C ASP A 764 41.39 10.04 5.20
N ALA A 765 40.17 9.69 4.79
CA ALA A 765 39.34 10.51 3.92
C ALA A 765 38.73 11.76 4.59
N ALA A 766 38.67 11.84 5.92
CA ALA A 766 38.05 12.96 6.62
C ALA A 766 38.73 14.30 6.27
N GLY A 767 37.94 15.26 5.79
CA GLY A 767 38.41 16.60 5.40
C GLY A 767 39.26 16.66 4.13
N ARG A 768 39.57 15.52 3.50
CA ARG A 768 40.31 15.48 2.22
C ARG A 768 39.36 15.73 1.05
N ARG A 769 39.86 16.44 0.03
CA ARG A 769 39.15 16.62 -1.23
C ARG A 769 39.47 15.50 -2.22
N PHE A 770 38.44 15.05 -2.91
CA PHE A 770 38.48 14.01 -3.93
C PHE A 770 37.72 14.45 -5.18
N THR A 771 38.05 13.85 -6.32
CA THR A 771 37.29 14.00 -7.55
C THR A 771 36.70 12.65 -7.94
N ILE A 772 35.37 12.57 -8.02
CA ILE A 772 34.65 11.42 -8.57
C ILE A 772 34.52 11.64 -10.06
N ALA A 773 35.19 10.82 -10.85
CA ALA A 773 35.13 10.87 -12.29
C ALA A 773 34.39 9.67 -12.87
N VAL A 774 33.48 9.92 -13.79
CA VAL A 774 32.63 8.90 -14.40
C VAL A 774 32.75 8.94 -15.92
N SER A 775 33.00 7.79 -16.52
CA SER A 775 33.19 7.60 -17.96
C SER A 775 32.49 6.31 -18.42
N SER A 776 32.15 6.24 -19.71
CA SER A 776 31.72 4.99 -20.34
C SER A 776 32.59 4.73 -21.58
N PRO A 777 33.71 4.01 -21.42
CA PRO A 777 34.75 3.96 -22.43
C PRO A 777 34.37 3.13 -23.67
N ASP A 778 33.35 2.29 -23.62
CA ASP A 778 32.88 1.47 -24.75
C ASP A 778 31.46 1.85 -25.24
N ALA A 779 30.81 2.83 -24.59
CA ALA A 779 29.51 3.31 -25.01
C ALA A 779 29.54 3.99 -26.39
N ARG A 780 28.64 3.55 -27.25
CA ARG A 780 28.28 4.25 -28.49
C ARG A 780 27.00 5.06 -28.26
N PRO A 781 26.73 6.12 -29.04
CA PRO A 781 25.44 6.81 -29.00
C PRO A 781 24.29 5.81 -29.15
N GLY A 782 23.34 5.82 -28.22
CA GLY A 782 22.27 4.82 -28.16
C GLY A 782 22.49 3.70 -27.13
N ASP A 783 23.69 3.56 -26.57
CA ASP A 783 24.10 2.47 -25.68
C ASP A 783 24.77 2.95 -24.37
N GLY A 784 24.99 4.24 -24.18
CA GLY A 784 25.52 4.84 -22.96
C GLY A 784 24.45 5.13 -21.90
N VAL A 785 24.86 5.44 -20.68
CA VAL A 785 23.93 5.92 -19.62
C VAL A 785 24.12 7.40 -19.38
N THR A 786 23.25 8.04 -18.61
CA THR A 786 23.45 9.43 -18.14
C THR A 786 23.47 9.48 -16.62
N LEU A 787 24.03 10.55 -16.07
CA LEU A 787 24.01 10.84 -14.64
C LEU A 787 23.12 12.05 -14.39
N TRP A 788 22.26 11.96 -13.38
CA TRP A 788 21.45 13.11 -12.99
C TRP A 788 22.31 14.15 -12.27
N CYS A 789 22.05 15.42 -12.59
CA CYS A 789 22.66 16.57 -11.95
C CYS A 789 21.56 17.48 -11.39
N ARG A 790 21.87 18.21 -10.32
CA ARG A 790 21.05 19.26 -9.75
C ARG A 790 21.58 20.63 -10.18
N THR A 791 20.70 21.56 -10.53
CA THR A 791 21.05 22.92 -10.96
C THR A 791 20.91 23.97 -9.86
N ASP A 792 20.29 23.62 -8.74
CA ASP A 792 20.11 24.49 -7.57
C ASP A 792 21.39 24.60 -6.70
N ARG A 793 22.38 23.74 -6.94
CA ARG A 793 23.71 23.78 -6.30
C ARG A 793 24.81 23.84 -7.36
N ALA A 794 25.64 24.87 -7.33
CA ALA A 794 26.57 25.20 -8.41
C ALA A 794 28.07 24.99 -8.05
N GLU A 795 28.43 23.84 -7.47
CA GLU A 795 29.82 23.61 -7.02
C GLU A 795 30.38 22.25 -7.47
N GLY A 796 31.58 22.28 -8.05
CA GLY A 796 32.45 21.11 -8.23
C GLY A 796 32.21 20.23 -9.47
N LEU A 797 31.18 20.46 -10.29
CA LEU A 797 30.89 19.66 -11.48
C LEU A 797 31.67 20.13 -12.73
N GLN A 798 32.30 19.19 -13.43
CA GLN A 798 32.95 19.38 -14.72
C GLN A 798 32.47 18.36 -15.74
N VAL A 799 32.31 18.79 -16.99
CA VAL A 799 32.00 17.93 -18.14
C VAL A 799 33.11 18.12 -19.16
N ASP A 800 33.79 17.04 -19.51
CA ASP A 800 34.90 17.03 -20.47
C ASP A 800 35.99 18.06 -20.13
N GLY A 801 36.31 18.18 -18.84
CA GLY A 801 37.32 19.11 -18.30
C GLY A 801 36.89 20.58 -18.26
N ARG A 802 35.61 20.88 -18.49
CA ARG A 802 35.05 22.24 -18.38
C ARG A 802 34.10 22.33 -17.20
N PRO A 803 34.25 23.32 -16.29
CA PRO A 803 33.31 23.51 -15.20
C PRO A 803 31.93 23.87 -15.74
N VAL A 804 30.90 23.22 -15.21
CA VAL A 804 29.50 23.48 -15.55
C VAL A 804 28.69 23.75 -14.28
N PRO A 805 27.69 24.65 -14.32
CA PRO A 805 26.81 24.86 -13.19
C PRO A 805 26.01 23.59 -12.88
N GLY A 806 26.14 23.10 -11.65
CA GLY A 806 25.37 21.97 -11.15
C GLY A 806 26.21 21.08 -10.23
N THR A 807 25.57 20.05 -9.69
CA THR A 807 26.21 19.00 -8.88
C THR A 807 25.66 17.64 -9.33
N LEU A 808 26.47 16.58 -9.40
CA LEU A 808 25.93 15.23 -9.59
C LEU A 808 24.92 14.90 -8.47
N VAL A 809 23.90 14.09 -8.77
CA VAL A 809 23.09 13.44 -7.73
C VAL A 809 23.87 12.23 -7.22
N TYR A 810 24.60 12.42 -6.12
CA TYR A 810 25.47 11.41 -5.54
C TYR A 810 25.33 11.31 -4.01
N GLU A 811 25.72 10.16 -3.46
CA GLU A 811 25.93 9.97 -2.01
C GLU A 811 27.29 9.31 -1.78
N LEU A 812 28.00 9.68 -0.72
CA LEU A 812 29.23 9.01 -0.29
C LEU A 812 28.93 8.00 0.82
N GLY A 813 29.62 6.86 0.81
CA GLY A 813 29.54 5.91 1.91
C GLY A 813 30.92 5.53 2.45
N TYR A 814 31.00 5.43 3.77
CA TYR A 814 32.23 5.22 4.52
C TYR A 814 32.21 3.85 5.20
N GLN A 815 33.40 3.35 5.52
CA GLN A 815 33.69 2.06 6.14
C GLN A 815 34.69 2.29 7.28
N GLY A 816 34.16 2.33 8.51
CA GLY A 816 34.88 2.14 9.76
C GLY A 816 35.76 3.30 10.26
N VAL A 817 35.16 4.20 11.06
CA VAL A 817 35.82 4.81 12.23
C VAL A 817 35.22 4.17 13.47
N ARG A 818 36.05 3.90 14.49
CA ARG A 818 35.65 3.28 15.76
C ARG A 818 34.38 3.93 16.31
N LEU A 819 33.36 3.12 16.62
CA LEU A 819 32.32 3.51 17.55
C LEU A 819 33.01 3.88 18.88
N PRO A 820 32.66 5.02 19.52
CA PRO A 820 32.79 5.12 20.97
C PRO A 820 32.13 3.87 21.55
N ALA A 821 32.68 3.25 22.60
CA ALA A 821 32.12 2.05 23.20
C ALA A 821 30.62 2.24 23.52
N ALA A 822 29.76 1.86 22.58
CA ALA A 822 28.38 2.28 22.59
C ALA A 822 27.57 1.11 23.12
N ARG A 823 27.19 1.22 24.38
CA ARG A 823 26.53 0.17 25.14
C ARG A 823 25.04 0.04 24.81
N ASP A 824 24.57 0.53 23.66
CA ASP A 824 23.15 0.77 23.39
C ASP A 824 22.64 -0.01 22.17
N LEU A 825 21.65 -0.89 22.36
CA LEU A 825 21.09 -1.77 21.31
C LEU A 825 19.57 -1.62 21.21
N LEU A 826 19.07 -1.37 19.99
CA LEU A 826 17.66 -1.50 19.67
C LEU A 826 17.39 -2.92 19.16
N VAL A 827 16.48 -3.66 19.79
CA VAL A 827 15.99 -4.96 19.31
C VAL A 827 14.58 -4.76 18.77
N VAL A 828 14.34 -5.05 17.50
CA VAL A 828 13.01 -4.96 16.88
C VAL A 828 12.52 -6.37 16.57
N THR A 829 11.54 -6.84 17.33
CA THR A 829 10.99 -8.19 17.12
C THR A 829 9.85 -8.15 16.09
N PRO A 830 9.80 -9.12 15.16
CA PRO A 830 8.68 -9.25 14.22
C PRO A 830 7.43 -9.85 14.87
N ASP A 831 7.59 -10.51 16.03
CA ASP A 831 6.58 -11.34 16.70
C ASP A 831 5.98 -10.63 17.92
N VAL A 832 4.86 -11.15 18.41
CA VAL A 832 4.11 -10.58 19.53
C VAL A 832 4.70 -11.00 20.89
N ILE A 833 4.46 -10.17 21.90
CA ILE A 833 4.86 -10.40 23.29
C ILE A 833 3.65 -10.08 24.18
N GLY A 834 3.34 -10.99 25.10
CA GLY A 834 2.25 -10.90 26.08
C GLY A 834 2.41 -11.97 27.16
N ASP A 835 1.31 -12.37 27.80
CA ASP A 835 1.30 -13.45 28.82
C ASP A 835 1.76 -14.80 28.27
N VAL A 836 1.38 -15.07 27.02
CA VAL A 836 1.90 -16.20 26.24
C VAL A 836 3.06 -15.68 25.41
N ARG A 837 4.27 -16.17 25.70
CA ARG A 837 5.49 -15.86 24.94
C ARG A 837 6.06 -17.14 24.34
N ILE A 838 6.11 -17.22 23.02
CA ILE A 838 6.63 -18.36 22.27
C ILE A 838 7.51 -17.87 21.12
N GLY A 839 8.35 -18.75 20.55
CA GLY A 839 9.10 -18.46 19.33
C GLY A 839 10.02 -17.23 19.43
N LEU A 840 9.93 -16.35 18.43
CA LEU A 840 10.79 -15.16 18.31
C LEU A 840 10.46 -14.10 19.36
N GLY A 841 9.19 -13.95 19.73
CA GLY A 841 8.79 -13.01 20.79
C GLY A 841 9.44 -13.35 22.14
N MET A 842 9.46 -14.64 22.48
CA MET A 842 10.19 -15.14 23.66
C MET A 842 11.70 -14.92 23.51
N ARG A 843 12.28 -15.30 22.36
CA ARG A 843 13.72 -15.17 22.09
C ARG A 843 14.23 -13.75 22.32
N HIS A 844 13.64 -12.77 21.64
CA HIS A 844 14.08 -11.38 21.74
C HIS A 844 13.86 -10.79 23.13
N TYR A 845 12.82 -11.21 23.85
CA TYR A 845 12.58 -10.79 25.23
C TYR A 845 13.64 -11.32 26.21
N GLU A 846 13.97 -12.61 26.13
CA GLU A 846 15.01 -13.21 26.99
C GLU A 846 16.42 -12.72 26.59
N MET A 847 16.69 -12.54 25.29
CA MET A 847 17.91 -11.91 24.82
C MET A 847 18.05 -10.48 25.36
N ALA A 848 17.00 -9.66 25.28
CA ALA A 848 17.02 -8.29 25.82
C ALA A 848 17.27 -8.29 27.34
N THR A 849 16.66 -9.23 28.07
CA THR A 849 16.90 -9.42 29.51
C THR A 849 18.38 -9.74 29.79
N SER A 850 18.95 -10.70 29.06
CA SER A 850 20.34 -11.15 29.26
C SER A 850 21.37 -10.12 28.82
N LEU A 851 21.15 -9.45 27.69
CA LEU A 851 22.00 -8.37 27.19
C LEU A 851 22.02 -7.18 28.16
N ALA A 852 20.87 -6.84 28.75
CA ALA A 852 20.80 -5.83 29.81
C ALA A 852 21.59 -6.25 31.07
N ALA A 853 21.53 -7.52 31.45
CA ALA A 853 22.34 -8.06 32.56
C ALA A 853 23.86 -8.04 32.28
N HIS A 854 24.28 -7.98 31.01
CA HIS A 854 25.67 -7.73 30.62
C HIS A 854 26.07 -6.25 30.66
N GLY A 855 25.16 -5.36 31.09
CA GLY A 855 25.41 -3.93 31.21
C GLY A 855 25.20 -3.14 29.91
N LEU A 856 24.48 -3.72 28.93
CA LEU A 856 24.02 -2.99 27.74
C LEU A 856 22.70 -2.27 28.06
N ARG A 857 22.52 -1.05 27.55
CA ARG A 857 21.22 -0.38 27.48
C ARG A 857 20.46 -0.96 26.29
N VAL A 858 19.39 -1.68 26.57
CA VAL A 858 18.58 -2.32 25.53
C VAL A 858 17.20 -1.68 25.47
N THR A 859 16.72 -1.45 24.25
CA THR A 859 15.30 -1.19 23.98
C THR A 859 14.75 -2.32 23.13
N LEU A 860 13.66 -2.96 23.57
CA LEU A 860 12.91 -3.93 22.79
C LEU A 860 11.65 -3.27 22.23
N ALA A 861 11.57 -3.21 20.91
CA ALA A 861 10.43 -2.67 20.16
C ALA A 861 9.56 -3.81 19.58
N VAL A 862 8.25 -3.71 19.78
CA VAL A 862 7.26 -4.69 19.30
C VAL A 862 6.22 -4.06 18.36
N PRO A 863 5.64 -4.79 17.40
CA PRO A 863 4.76 -4.20 16.37
C PRO A 863 3.34 -3.87 16.86
N HIS A 864 3.00 -4.20 18.11
CA HIS A 864 1.66 -4.08 18.68
C HIS A 864 1.64 -3.26 19.97
N VAL A 865 0.45 -2.87 20.41
CA VAL A 865 0.25 -2.20 21.70
C VAL A 865 0.55 -3.18 22.83
N LEU A 866 1.42 -2.77 23.75
CA LEU A 866 1.79 -3.57 24.91
C LEU A 866 0.69 -3.54 25.97
N PRO A 867 0.42 -4.66 26.66
CA PRO A 867 -0.40 -4.67 27.86
C PRO A 867 0.13 -3.70 28.92
N ALA A 868 -0.78 -3.05 29.65
CA ALA A 868 -0.44 -2.00 30.61
C ALA A 868 0.42 -2.47 31.78
N ASP A 869 0.47 -3.78 32.06
CA ASP A 869 1.22 -4.43 33.14
C ASP A 869 2.53 -5.07 32.66
N LEU A 870 2.71 -5.29 31.36
CA LEU A 870 3.92 -5.90 30.81
C LEU A 870 5.09 -4.91 30.85
N ARG A 871 6.21 -5.31 31.48
CA ARG A 871 7.44 -4.51 31.58
C ARG A 871 8.66 -5.30 31.12
N GLY A 872 9.69 -4.59 30.66
CA GLY A 872 11.01 -5.17 30.41
C GLY A 872 11.74 -5.48 31.72
N ARG A 873 12.50 -6.57 31.75
CA ARG A 873 13.34 -6.94 32.90
C ARG A 873 14.72 -6.33 32.75
N GLY A 874 14.87 -5.09 33.22
CA GLY A 874 16.13 -4.33 33.13
C GLY A 874 16.37 -3.65 31.79
N PHE A 875 15.38 -3.59 30.90
CA PHE A 875 15.44 -2.95 29.58
C PHE A 875 14.16 -2.16 29.28
N GLU A 876 14.23 -1.21 28.33
CA GLU A 876 13.09 -0.43 27.87
C GLU A 876 12.23 -1.25 26.91
N LEU A 877 10.93 -1.32 27.11
CA LEU A 877 10.00 -2.06 26.26
C LEU A 877 9.00 -1.08 25.64
N VAL A 878 8.96 -1.01 24.31
CA VAL A 878 8.17 -0.01 23.57
C VAL A 878 7.33 -0.64 22.47
N SER A 879 6.17 -0.04 22.21
CA SER A 879 5.38 -0.32 21.00
C SER A 879 5.92 0.49 19.84
N LEU A 880 6.21 -0.18 18.73
CA LEU A 880 6.65 0.40 17.47
C LEU A 880 5.60 0.10 16.39
N PRO A 881 4.53 0.92 16.29
CA PRO A 881 3.57 0.76 15.21
C PRO A 881 4.24 0.98 13.85
N PRO A 882 3.74 0.40 12.75
CA PRO A 882 4.39 0.41 11.43
C PRO A 882 4.70 1.78 10.83
N LEU A 883 4.19 2.88 11.41
CA LEU A 883 4.18 4.20 10.78
C LEU A 883 4.44 5.33 11.80
N GLY A 884 5.06 6.42 11.32
CA GLY A 884 5.17 7.69 12.04
C GLY A 884 6.58 8.14 12.43
N GLY A 885 7.64 7.73 11.72
CA GLY A 885 9.04 8.16 12.01
C GLY A 885 9.61 7.66 13.35
N ALA A 886 8.77 7.07 14.22
CA ALA A 886 9.15 6.51 15.51
C ALA A 886 10.25 5.44 15.38
N ALA A 887 10.26 4.69 14.28
CA ALA A 887 11.32 3.72 13.99
C ALA A 887 12.68 4.40 13.79
N ALA A 888 12.73 5.48 13.01
CA ALA A 888 13.94 6.28 12.83
C ALA A 888 14.38 6.94 14.14
N ALA A 889 13.45 7.60 14.86
CA ALA A 889 13.76 8.23 16.14
C ALA A 889 14.27 7.22 17.19
N LEU A 890 13.71 6.01 17.21
CA LEU A 890 14.22 4.93 18.06
C LEU A 890 15.58 4.44 17.59
N ALA A 891 15.79 4.26 16.28
CA ALA A 891 17.10 3.89 15.75
C ALA A 891 18.19 4.91 16.12
N ASP A 892 17.89 6.20 16.02
CA ASP A 892 18.81 7.31 16.32
C ASP A 892 19.24 7.38 17.78
N ARG A 893 18.45 6.79 18.70
CA ARG A 893 18.80 6.69 20.13
C ARG A 893 19.81 5.58 20.42
N HIS A 894 20.10 4.69 19.48
CA HIS A 894 20.86 3.47 19.69
C HIS A 894 22.05 3.36 18.74
N ALA A 895 23.03 2.54 19.12
CA ALA A 895 24.27 2.41 18.36
C ALA A 895 24.24 1.27 17.34
N ALA A 896 23.35 0.31 17.54
CA ALA A 896 23.11 -0.79 16.62
C ALA A 896 21.63 -1.24 16.71
N ILE A 897 21.17 -1.92 15.67
CA ILE A 897 19.80 -2.41 15.56
C ILE A 897 19.83 -3.91 15.28
N LEU A 898 19.21 -4.72 16.14
CA LEU A 898 18.96 -6.14 15.89
C LEU A 898 17.57 -6.32 15.30
N VAL A 899 17.50 -6.97 14.13
CA VAL A 899 16.28 -7.21 13.37
C VAL A 899 16.20 -8.67 12.94
N GLN A 900 14.99 -9.18 12.72
CA GLN A 900 14.72 -10.53 12.23
C GLN A 900 13.65 -10.46 11.13
N GLY A 901 13.78 -11.29 10.10
CA GLY A 901 12.72 -11.52 9.13
C GLY A 901 12.33 -10.24 8.38
N ASP A 902 11.03 -10.00 8.25
CA ASP A 902 10.45 -8.92 7.45
C ASP A 902 10.52 -7.53 8.12
N VAL A 903 11.20 -7.39 9.27
CA VAL A 903 11.27 -6.11 10.01
C VAL A 903 11.80 -4.96 9.13
N LEU A 904 12.85 -5.16 8.35
CA LEU A 904 13.38 -4.12 7.46
C LEU A 904 12.41 -3.75 6.32
N HIS A 905 11.52 -4.68 5.97
CA HIS A 905 10.48 -4.45 4.97
C HIS A 905 9.30 -3.66 5.58
N ARG A 906 8.87 -4.01 6.81
CA ARG A 906 7.82 -3.31 7.54
C ARG A 906 8.22 -1.92 8.03
N TYR A 907 9.49 -1.73 8.36
CA TYR A 907 10.05 -0.51 8.91
C TYR A 907 11.25 -0.03 8.09
N PRO A 908 11.04 0.43 6.85
CA PRO A 908 12.13 0.82 5.95
C PRO A 908 13.00 1.96 6.49
N ASP A 909 12.47 2.75 7.43
CA ASP A 909 13.21 3.83 8.07
C ASP A 909 14.34 3.34 9.00
N LEU A 910 14.27 2.10 9.50
CA LEU A 910 15.37 1.48 10.25
C LEU A 910 16.61 1.30 9.37
N ASP A 911 16.43 0.95 8.10
CA ASP A 911 17.52 0.82 7.12
C ASP A 911 18.08 2.18 6.70
N ARG A 912 17.23 3.22 6.70
CA ARG A 912 17.63 4.59 6.33
C ARG A 912 18.39 5.31 7.44
N ALA A 913 18.15 4.99 8.71
CA ALA A 913 18.73 5.67 9.86
C ALA A 913 20.27 5.49 9.95
N GLY A 914 20.83 4.48 9.29
CA GLY A 914 22.28 4.35 9.05
C GLY A 914 23.08 3.66 10.15
N GLN A 915 22.42 3.28 11.26
CA GLN A 915 23.02 2.46 12.32
C GLN A 915 23.37 1.05 11.78
N PRO A 916 24.45 0.42 12.28
CA PRO A 916 24.77 -0.98 11.98
C PRO A 916 23.62 -1.93 12.31
N ILE A 917 23.33 -2.83 11.37
CA ILE A 917 22.27 -3.83 11.51
C ILE A 917 22.88 -5.18 11.90
N ILE A 918 22.34 -5.78 12.96
CA ILE A 918 22.54 -7.18 13.34
C ILE A 918 21.33 -7.96 12.82
N ALA A 919 21.54 -8.86 11.85
CA ALA A 919 20.48 -9.73 11.35
C ALA A 919 20.42 -11.03 12.15
N ASP A 920 19.28 -11.30 12.79
CA ASP A 920 18.99 -12.60 13.39
C ASP A 920 18.49 -13.56 12.31
N MET A 921 19.31 -14.55 12.00
CA MET A 921 19.11 -15.56 10.96
C MET A 921 18.73 -16.92 11.56
N VAL A 922 18.24 -16.96 12.81
CA VAL A 922 17.84 -18.20 13.50
C VAL A 922 16.70 -18.94 12.79
N THR A 923 15.84 -18.22 12.08
CA THR A 923 14.69 -18.77 11.35
C THR A 923 14.96 -18.68 9.83
N PRO A 924 15.29 -19.80 9.15
CA PRO A 924 15.44 -19.83 7.70
C PRO A 924 14.05 -19.83 7.03
N ILE A 925 13.36 -18.68 7.09
CA ILE A 925 11.95 -18.53 6.67
C ILE A 925 11.68 -18.98 5.23
N HIS A 926 12.66 -18.88 4.33
CA HIS A 926 12.52 -19.35 2.96
C HIS A 926 12.56 -20.88 2.85
N VAL A 927 13.23 -21.57 3.79
CA VAL A 927 13.20 -23.03 3.88
C VAL A 927 11.90 -23.50 4.51
N GLU A 928 11.43 -22.85 5.58
CA GLU A 928 10.12 -23.15 6.19
C GLU A 928 8.97 -22.98 5.19
N ASN A 929 9.06 -21.97 4.32
CA ASN A 929 8.02 -21.66 3.35
C ASN A 929 8.03 -22.55 2.09
N LEU A 930 8.97 -23.49 1.95
CA LEU A 930 8.97 -24.48 0.85
C LEU A 930 7.68 -25.31 0.84
N ASP A 931 7.17 -25.65 2.04
CA ASP A 931 5.96 -26.47 2.21
C ASP A 931 4.66 -25.63 2.27
N VAL A 932 4.77 -24.30 2.24
CA VAL A 932 3.64 -23.37 2.34
C VAL A 932 3.14 -22.98 0.94
N GLY A 933 4.02 -22.46 0.09
CA GLY A 933 3.65 -21.99 -1.25
C GLY A 933 4.73 -21.17 -1.96
N PRO A 934 4.67 -21.06 -3.30
CA PRO A 934 5.69 -20.37 -4.10
C PRO A 934 5.81 -18.88 -3.79
N ARG A 935 4.71 -18.21 -3.39
CA ARG A 935 4.72 -16.77 -3.08
C ARG A 935 5.42 -16.49 -1.75
N GLU A 936 5.07 -17.26 -0.73
CA GLU A 936 5.67 -17.19 0.60
C GLU A 936 7.16 -17.51 0.55
N TYR A 937 7.55 -18.46 -0.32
CA TYR A 937 8.94 -18.76 -0.63
C TYR A 937 9.67 -17.59 -1.30
N GLU A 938 9.10 -17.01 -2.36
CA GLU A 938 9.69 -15.87 -3.10
C GLU A 938 9.86 -14.64 -2.19
N PHE A 939 8.83 -14.31 -1.41
CA PHE A 939 8.87 -13.19 -0.47
C PHE A 939 9.90 -13.43 0.64
N ALA A 940 9.94 -14.61 1.23
CA ALA A 940 10.94 -14.97 2.22
C ALA A 940 12.36 -14.91 1.64
N THR A 941 12.55 -15.34 0.40
CA THR A 941 13.83 -15.26 -0.31
C THR A 941 14.27 -13.81 -0.52
N GLN A 942 13.33 -12.91 -0.86
CA GLN A 942 13.59 -11.48 -0.96
C GLN A 942 14.05 -10.91 0.38
N ILE A 943 13.32 -11.20 1.46
CA ILE A 943 13.67 -10.74 2.83
C ILE A 943 15.09 -11.19 3.21
N ILE A 944 15.40 -12.47 3.00
CA ILE A 944 16.72 -13.03 3.30
C ILE A 944 17.81 -12.36 2.46
N ARG A 945 17.59 -12.17 1.16
CA ARG A 945 18.53 -11.44 0.29
C ARG A 945 18.77 -10.02 0.81
N GLU A 946 17.73 -9.31 1.21
CA GLU A 946 17.85 -7.96 1.76
C GLU A 946 18.70 -7.96 3.04
N ALA A 947 18.46 -8.89 3.97
CA ALA A 947 19.27 -9.03 5.18
C ALA A 947 20.75 -9.33 4.87
N LEU A 948 21.02 -10.28 3.98
CA LEU A 948 22.38 -10.68 3.57
C LEU A 948 23.17 -9.52 2.92
N LEU A 949 22.49 -8.65 2.17
CA LEU A 949 23.13 -7.50 1.52
C LEU A 949 23.31 -6.31 2.44
N ARG A 950 22.47 -6.16 3.48
CA ARG A 950 22.39 -4.92 4.27
C ARG A 950 23.00 -5.02 5.67
N ALA A 951 22.93 -6.18 6.32
CA ALA A 951 23.38 -6.32 7.70
C ALA A 951 24.91 -6.30 7.84
N SER A 952 25.39 -5.76 8.94
CA SER A 952 26.81 -5.63 9.29
C SER A 952 27.33 -6.81 10.10
N PHE A 953 26.43 -7.52 10.80
CA PHE A 953 26.72 -8.73 11.56
C PHE A 953 25.51 -9.65 11.54
N PHE A 954 25.75 -10.94 11.60
CA PHE A 954 24.72 -11.96 11.52
C PHE A 954 24.81 -12.86 12.75
N VAL A 955 23.66 -13.24 13.29
CA VAL A 955 23.58 -14.27 14.33
C VAL A 955 22.67 -15.39 13.87
N CYS A 956 22.97 -16.62 14.26
CA CYS A 956 22.17 -17.79 13.88
C CYS A 956 22.09 -18.81 15.02
N GLY A 957 21.21 -19.81 14.91
CA GLY A 957 20.86 -20.69 16.01
C GLY A 957 21.87 -21.78 16.35
N ASN A 958 22.61 -22.29 15.37
CA ASN A 958 23.60 -23.35 15.55
C ASN A 958 24.70 -23.33 14.47
N GLU A 959 25.72 -24.18 14.61
CA GLU A 959 26.84 -24.26 13.66
C GLU A 959 26.42 -24.71 12.26
N ARG A 960 25.41 -25.59 12.12
CA ARG A 960 24.90 -26.02 10.81
C ARG A 960 24.27 -24.86 10.05
N GLN A 961 23.44 -24.07 10.73
CA GLN A 961 22.91 -22.83 10.19
C GLN A 961 24.02 -21.85 9.84
N ARG A 962 25.03 -21.71 10.69
CA ARG A 962 26.16 -20.81 10.42
C ARG A 962 26.88 -21.17 9.11
N LEU A 963 27.13 -22.46 8.88
CA LEU A 963 27.73 -22.93 7.63
C LEU A 963 26.82 -22.72 6.42
N TYR A 964 25.52 -22.97 6.57
CA TYR A 964 24.53 -22.69 5.54
C TYR A 964 24.54 -21.21 5.12
N TRP A 965 24.49 -20.30 6.11
CA TRP A 965 24.50 -18.86 5.88
C TRP A 965 25.84 -18.35 5.35
N LEU A 966 26.97 -18.91 5.77
CA LEU A 966 28.28 -18.59 5.17
C LEU A 966 28.30 -18.90 3.67
N GLY A 967 27.69 -19.99 3.23
CA GLY A 967 27.55 -20.30 1.81
C GLY A 967 26.81 -19.20 1.05
N MET A 968 25.69 -18.71 1.60
CA MET A 968 24.91 -17.62 0.99
C MET A 968 25.65 -16.27 1.05
N LEU A 969 26.32 -15.96 2.16
CA LEU A 969 27.16 -14.77 2.29
C LEU A 969 28.32 -14.77 1.29
N THR A 970 28.88 -15.95 0.99
CA THR A 970 29.91 -16.12 -0.05
C THR A 970 29.34 -15.77 -1.42
N ALA A 971 28.16 -16.30 -1.75
CA ALA A 971 27.48 -16.01 -3.01
C ALA A 971 27.11 -14.51 -3.16
N CYS A 972 26.89 -13.81 -2.05
CA CYS A 972 26.67 -12.36 -2.02
C CYS A 972 27.96 -11.52 -1.98
N GLY A 973 29.15 -12.15 -2.05
CA GLY A 973 30.44 -11.44 -2.05
C GLY A 973 30.82 -10.83 -0.68
N ARG A 974 30.20 -11.29 0.42
CA ARG A 974 30.47 -10.77 1.77
C ARG A 974 31.72 -11.35 2.41
N LEU A 975 32.17 -12.54 1.98
CA LEU A 975 33.43 -13.13 2.40
C LEU A 975 34.55 -12.63 1.48
N THR A 976 35.40 -11.76 2.01
CA THR A 976 36.52 -11.15 1.27
C THR A 976 37.87 -11.51 1.91
N ARG A 977 38.94 -11.40 1.12
CA ARG A 977 40.29 -11.84 1.53
C ARG A 977 40.81 -11.13 2.79
N GLY A 978 40.63 -9.81 2.90
CA GLY A 978 41.12 -9.02 4.02
C GLY A 978 40.58 -9.49 5.38
N PRO A 979 39.24 -9.47 5.59
CA PRO A 979 38.61 -10.05 6.78
C PRO A 979 38.98 -11.51 7.02
N GLY A 980 39.06 -12.34 5.96
CA GLY A 980 39.42 -13.76 6.10
C GLY A 980 40.85 -14.03 6.55
N GLU A 981 41.79 -13.10 6.32
CA GLU A 981 43.16 -13.17 6.86
C GLU A 981 43.19 -12.82 8.35
N ALA A 982 42.32 -11.92 8.81
CA ALA A 982 42.21 -11.51 10.22
C ALA A 982 41.35 -12.46 11.07
N ASP A 983 40.33 -13.07 10.47
CA ASP A 983 39.43 -14.03 11.08
C ASP A 983 39.08 -15.14 10.08
N ARG A 984 39.77 -16.28 10.22
CA ARG A 984 39.62 -17.43 9.31
C ARG A 984 38.28 -18.14 9.44
N GLU A 985 37.59 -17.97 10.57
CA GLU A 985 36.27 -18.56 10.79
C GLU A 985 35.12 -17.60 10.49
N PHE A 986 35.44 -16.33 10.21
CA PHE A 986 34.46 -15.25 9.98
C PHE A 986 33.47 -15.05 11.14
N ARG A 987 33.88 -15.36 12.38
CA ARG A 987 33.13 -15.12 13.63
C ARG A 987 32.82 -13.64 13.87
N SER A 988 33.63 -12.73 13.33
CA SER A 988 33.36 -11.30 13.35
C SER A 988 32.28 -10.86 12.36
N LEU A 989 31.90 -11.73 11.42
CA LEU A 989 30.84 -11.49 10.43
C LEU A 989 29.55 -12.24 10.80
N ILE A 990 29.65 -13.52 11.17
CA ILE A 990 28.52 -14.34 11.59
C ILE A 990 28.92 -15.25 12.75
N ASP A 991 28.12 -15.27 13.82
CA ASP A 991 28.36 -16.18 14.96
C ASP A 991 27.07 -16.86 15.44
N VAL A 992 27.23 -17.84 16.34
CA VAL A 992 26.12 -18.64 16.87
C VAL A 992 25.55 -17.99 18.13
N VAL A 993 24.30 -17.55 18.06
CA VAL A 993 23.47 -17.14 19.19
C VAL A 993 22.23 -18.01 19.18
N GLY A 994 22.29 -19.17 19.84
CA GLY A 994 21.17 -20.09 19.98
C GLY A 994 20.01 -19.54 20.82
N PHE A 995 19.01 -20.38 21.07
CA PHE A 995 18.08 -20.12 22.18
C PHE A 995 18.77 -20.49 23.50
N GLY A 996 18.42 -19.78 24.57
CA GLY A 996 18.93 -20.06 25.90
C GLY A 996 17.89 -20.56 26.89
N ILE A 997 18.38 -20.96 28.05
CA ILE A 997 17.61 -21.34 29.24
C ILE A 997 17.96 -20.42 30.41
N PRO A 998 17.05 -20.24 31.39
CA PRO A 998 17.38 -19.56 32.63
C PRO A 998 18.49 -20.26 33.40
N GLU A 999 19.27 -19.47 34.12
CA GLU A 999 20.34 -19.92 35.01
C GLU A 999 19.79 -20.64 36.23
N GLU A 1000 18.65 -20.18 36.77
CA GLU A 1000 18.01 -20.82 37.90
C GLU A 1000 17.31 -22.12 37.48
N PRO A 1001 17.44 -23.20 38.28
CA PRO A 1001 16.66 -24.41 38.07
C PRO A 1001 15.13 -24.13 38.13
N PRO A 1002 14.32 -24.87 37.37
CA PRO A 1002 12.87 -24.73 37.43
C PRO A 1002 12.35 -25.09 38.81
N THR A 1003 11.39 -24.30 39.29
CA THR A 1003 10.73 -24.53 40.57
C THR A 1003 9.25 -24.86 40.35
N LYS A 1004 8.76 -25.82 41.12
CA LYS A 1004 7.36 -26.23 41.09
C LYS A 1004 6.55 -25.35 42.03
N SER A 1005 5.47 -24.78 41.53
CA SER A 1005 4.58 -23.87 42.25
C SER A 1005 3.21 -24.48 42.54
N GLN A 1006 2.69 -25.36 41.66
CA GLN A 1006 1.43 -26.07 41.88
C GLN A 1006 1.30 -27.31 41.00
N MET A 1007 0.27 -28.10 41.25
CA MET A 1007 -0.07 -29.26 40.43
C MET A 1007 -0.88 -28.85 39.19
N VAL A 1008 -0.46 -29.26 37.99
CA VAL A 1008 -1.09 -28.82 36.72
C VAL A 1008 -1.49 -29.93 35.74
N LEU A 1009 -0.83 -31.09 35.76
CA LEU A 1009 -1.13 -32.22 34.88
C LEU A 1009 -1.78 -33.36 35.68
N ARG A 1010 -1.03 -33.94 36.61
CA ARG A 1010 -1.38 -35.17 37.35
C ARG A 1010 -2.59 -34.96 38.25
N GLY A 1011 -3.66 -35.72 37.99
CA GLY A 1011 -4.93 -35.60 38.72
C GLY A 1011 -5.70 -34.29 38.46
N ARG A 1012 -5.25 -33.47 37.49
CA ARG A 1012 -5.88 -32.19 37.13
C ARG A 1012 -6.40 -32.21 35.71
N VAL A 1013 -5.63 -32.73 34.76
CA VAL A 1013 -6.04 -32.89 33.38
C VAL A 1013 -6.87 -34.17 33.24
N PRO A 1014 -8.12 -34.09 32.74
CA PRO A 1014 -8.92 -35.29 32.49
C PRO A 1014 -8.17 -36.29 31.59
N GLY A 1015 -8.11 -37.54 32.04
CA GLY A 1015 -7.36 -38.60 31.36
C GLY A 1015 -5.92 -38.81 31.85
N ILE A 1016 -5.41 -37.98 32.77
CA ILE A 1016 -4.10 -38.13 33.42
C ILE A 1016 -4.29 -38.31 34.94
N GLY A 1017 -4.06 -39.53 35.43
CA GLY A 1017 -4.05 -39.89 36.84
C GLY A 1017 -2.83 -39.37 37.60
N HIS A 1018 -2.79 -39.60 38.92
CA HIS A 1018 -1.67 -39.17 39.75
C HIS A 1018 -0.37 -39.93 39.44
N ASP A 1019 -0.48 -41.24 39.20
CA ASP A 1019 0.64 -42.16 39.05
C ASP A 1019 0.93 -42.56 37.59
N ASP A 1020 0.33 -41.86 36.62
CA ASP A 1020 0.50 -42.14 35.20
C ASP A 1020 1.92 -41.81 34.70
N PHE A 1021 2.41 -42.51 33.69
CA PHE A 1021 3.68 -42.19 33.03
C PHE A 1021 3.43 -41.16 31.93
N VAL A 1022 3.92 -39.93 32.10
CA VAL A 1022 3.55 -38.80 31.24
C VAL A 1022 4.69 -38.41 30.32
N LEU A 1023 4.48 -38.62 29.02
CA LEU A 1023 5.29 -38.08 27.94
C LEU A 1023 4.79 -36.68 27.60
N ILE A 1024 5.70 -35.73 27.42
CA ILE A 1024 5.35 -34.35 27.05
C ILE A 1024 5.98 -33.95 25.72
N TRP A 1025 5.13 -33.45 24.82
CA TRP A 1025 5.54 -32.69 23.63
C TRP A 1025 5.40 -31.20 23.95
N PHE A 1026 6.50 -30.57 24.32
CA PHE A 1026 6.54 -29.15 24.67
C PHE A 1026 6.81 -28.29 23.43
N GLY A 1027 6.01 -27.24 23.26
CA GLY A 1027 5.92 -26.45 22.03
C GLY A 1027 4.81 -26.89 21.07
N GLY A 1028 4.76 -26.23 19.92
CA GLY A 1028 3.73 -26.43 18.90
C GLY A 1028 3.95 -27.68 18.05
N ILE A 1029 2.92 -28.00 17.27
CA ILE A 1029 2.94 -29.04 16.25
C ILE A 1029 3.02 -28.32 14.90
N TRP A 1030 4.08 -28.58 14.13
CA TRP A 1030 4.37 -27.91 12.86
C TRP A 1030 4.37 -28.91 11.71
N ASP A 1031 4.22 -28.41 10.48
CA ASP A 1031 4.04 -29.25 9.29
C ASP A 1031 5.28 -30.08 8.94
N TRP A 1032 6.45 -29.64 9.38
CA TRP A 1032 7.75 -30.31 9.23
C TRP A 1032 8.11 -31.27 10.39
N LEU A 1033 7.17 -31.59 11.28
CA LEU A 1033 7.35 -32.54 12.38
C LEU A 1033 6.50 -33.79 12.20
N ASP A 1034 6.81 -34.86 12.94
CA ASP A 1034 6.08 -36.13 12.86
C ASP A 1034 5.46 -36.53 14.21
N PRO A 1035 4.36 -35.88 14.63
CA PRO A 1035 3.59 -36.34 15.79
C PRO A 1035 2.84 -37.66 15.51
N LEU A 1036 2.67 -38.07 14.25
CA LEU A 1036 1.81 -39.19 13.87
C LEU A 1036 2.41 -40.52 14.28
N THR A 1037 3.70 -40.71 14.01
CA THR A 1037 4.46 -41.89 14.46
C THR A 1037 4.44 -42.01 15.98
N LEU A 1038 4.66 -40.89 16.68
CA LEU A 1038 4.63 -40.86 18.14
C LEU A 1038 3.24 -41.20 18.69
N ILE A 1039 2.16 -40.65 18.12
CA ILE A 1039 0.77 -40.95 18.54
C ILE A 1039 0.47 -42.44 18.39
N ARG A 1040 0.87 -43.06 17.27
CA ARG A 1040 0.70 -44.51 17.06
C ARG A 1040 1.47 -45.32 18.11
N ALA A 1041 2.74 -44.98 18.35
CA ALA A 1041 3.59 -45.67 19.31
C ALA A 1041 3.05 -45.55 20.74
N VAL A 1042 2.59 -44.36 21.14
CA VAL A 1042 1.96 -44.15 22.45
C VAL A 1042 0.64 -44.89 22.57
N HIS A 1043 -0.18 -44.91 21.51
CA HIS A 1043 -1.43 -45.69 21.52
C HIS A 1043 -1.16 -47.18 21.70
N GLU A 1044 -0.16 -47.74 21.00
CA GLU A 1044 0.25 -49.13 21.17
C GLU A 1044 0.80 -49.40 22.58
N ALA A 1045 1.71 -48.55 23.09
CA ALA A 1045 2.26 -48.68 24.43
C ALA A 1045 1.17 -48.59 25.52
N HIS A 1046 0.20 -47.70 25.35
CA HIS A 1046 -0.92 -47.54 26.28
C HIS A 1046 -1.83 -48.78 26.37
N ARG A 1047 -1.94 -49.56 25.29
CA ARG A 1047 -2.71 -50.82 25.30
C ARG A 1047 -2.04 -51.89 26.16
N GLU A 1048 -0.72 -51.82 26.32
CA GLU A 1048 0.08 -52.71 27.15
C GLU A 1048 0.23 -52.18 28.59
N ASP A 1049 0.53 -50.90 28.74
CA ASP A 1049 0.57 -50.19 30.02
C ASP A 1049 -0.37 -48.96 30.00
N PRO A 1050 -1.59 -49.07 30.58
CA PRO A 1050 -2.57 -47.99 30.59
C PRO A 1050 -2.11 -46.68 31.26
N ARG A 1051 -1.03 -46.72 32.04
CA ARG A 1051 -0.42 -45.54 32.67
C ARG A 1051 0.25 -44.62 31.66
N VAL A 1052 0.63 -45.09 30.48
CA VAL A 1052 1.32 -44.29 29.47
C VAL A 1052 0.36 -43.25 28.88
N LYS A 1053 0.72 -41.96 29.02
CA LYS A 1053 -0.01 -40.79 28.49
C LYS A 1053 0.91 -39.87 27.70
N LEU A 1054 0.43 -39.33 26.59
CA LEU A 1054 1.09 -38.26 25.85
C LEU A 1054 0.30 -36.95 26.00
N PHE A 1055 1.00 -35.90 26.40
CA PHE A 1055 0.46 -34.55 26.51
C PHE A 1055 1.13 -33.60 25.52
N PHE A 1056 0.34 -33.03 24.62
CA PHE A 1056 0.76 -31.93 23.74
C PHE A 1056 0.51 -30.59 24.44
N SER A 1057 1.57 -29.80 24.62
CA SER A 1057 1.52 -28.56 25.38
C SER A 1057 0.65 -27.45 24.78
N PHE A 1058 0.42 -27.48 23.45
CA PHE A 1058 -0.70 -26.79 22.81
C PHE A 1058 -1.01 -27.28 21.39
N TYR A 1059 -2.28 -27.13 21.01
CA TYR A 1059 -2.81 -27.47 19.70
C TYR A 1059 -2.75 -26.31 18.71
N ARG A 1060 -3.08 -25.09 19.15
CA ARG A 1060 -3.06 -23.89 18.31
C ARG A 1060 -2.67 -22.64 19.09
N ARG A 1061 -2.30 -21.58 18.38
CA ARG A 1061 -2.04 -20.27 18.99
C ARG A 1061 -3.37 -19.55 19.30
N PRO A 1062 -3.44 -18.69 20.33
CA PRO A 1062 -4.60 -17.83 20.55
C PRO A 1062 -4.90 -17.00 19.30
N GLY A 1063 -6.16 -16.98 18.84
CA GLY A 1063 -6.58 -16.26 17.64
C GLY A 1063 -6.06 -16.81 16.30
N GLY A 1064 -5.35 -17.94 16.31
CA GLY A 1064 -4.81 -18.59 15.10
C GLY A 1064 -5.44 -19.95 14.82
N GLU A 1065 -5.36 -20.37 13.56
CA GLU A 1065 -5.70 -21.73 13.13
C GLU A 1065 -4.57 -22.71 13.49
N PRO A 1066 -4.89 -23.97 13.84
CA PRO A 1066 -3.90 -25.03 13.96
C PRO A 1066 -3.19 -25.31 12.63
N SER A 1067 -1.93 -25.72 12.68
CA SER A 1067 -1.19 -26.19 11.51
C SER A 1067 -1.87 -27.41 10.89
N ARG A 1068 -1.51 -27.75 9.64
CA ARG A 1068 -2.06 -28.93 8.95
C ARG A 1068 -1.72 -30.19 9.73
N MET A 1069 -0.48 -30.28 10.22
CA MET A 1069 -0.02 -31.42 11.00
C MET A 1069 -0.67 -31.48 12.38
N ALA A 1070 -0.94 -30.35 13.03
CA ALA A 1070 -1.70 -30.33 14.29
C ALA A 1070 -3.10 -30.92 14.10
N ARG A 1071 -3.83 -30.48 13.05
CA ARG A 1071 -5.15 -31.04 12.70
C ARG A 1071 -5.07 -32.54 12.45
N ARG A 1072 -4.12 -32.98 11.60
CA ARG A 1072 -3.93 -34.40 11.30
C ARG A 1072 -3.59 -35.22 12.55
N ALA A 1073 -2.81 -34.67 13.48
CA ALA A 1073 -2.47 -35.34 14.73
C ALA A 1073 -3.70 -35.55 15.63
N ARG A 1074 -4.58 -34.54 15.74
CA ARG A 1074 -5.83 -34.67 16.50
C ARG A 1074 -6.81 -35.64 15.83
N GLU A 1075 -6.99 -35.54 14.51
CA GLU A 1075 -7.79 -36.50 13.72
C GLU A 1075 -7.30 -37.95 13.90
N LEU A 1076 -5.98 -38.18 13.83
CA LEU A 1076 -5.43 -39.52 14.05
C LEU A 1076 -5.69 -40.03 15.47
N ALA A 1077 -5.60 -39.16 16.49
CA ALA A 1077 -5.92 -39.55 17.85
C ALA A 1077 -7.41 -39.91 18.02
N GLU A 1078 -8.31 -39.28 17.26
CA GLU A 1078 -9.74 -39.61 17.21
C GLU A 1078 -9.97 -40.95 16.48
N GLU A 1079 -9.35 -41.14 15.31
CA GLU A 1079 -9.39 -42.39 14.51
C GLU A 1079 -8.95 -43.61 15.34
N LEU A 1080 -7.94 -43.44 16.18
CA LEU A 1080 -7.41 -44.50 17.05
C LEU A 1080 -8.17 -44.64 18.38
N HIS A 1081 -9.20 -43.83 18.62
CA HIS A 1081 -9.89 -43.74 19.92
C HIS A 1081 -8.92 -43.49 21.10
N ALA A 1082 -7.85 -42.74 20.84
CA ALA A 1082 -6.79 -42.40 21.78
C ALA A 1082 -7.02 -41.05 22.47
N LEU A 1083 -7.78 -40.15 21.83
CA LEU A 1083 -8.04 -38.80 22.33
C LEU A 1083 -8.71 -38.81 23.71
N GLY A 1084 -8.12 -38.08 24.66
CA GLY A 1084 -8.59 -38.00 26.05
C GLY A 1084 -8.30 -39.26 26.90
N ARG A 1085 -7.66 -40.28 26.32
CA ARG A 1085 -7.32 -41.55 27.00
C ARG A 1085 -5.82 -41.78 27.13
N SER A 1086 -5.14 -41.80 25.99
CA SER A 1086 -3.68 -41.97 25.90
C SER A 1086 -3.01 -40.76 25.25
N VAL A 1087 -3.76 -39.93 24.52
CA VAL A 1087 -3.27 -38.70 23.89
C VAL A 1087 -4.15 -37.53 24.30
N ILE A 1088 -3.54 -36.49 24.85
CA ILE A 1088 -4.21 -35.30 25.35
C ILE A 1088 -3.61 -34.06 24.69
N PHE A 1089 -4.48 -33.15 24.24
CA PHE A 1089 -4.07 -31.86 23.69
C PHE A 1089 -4.52 -30.74 24.61
N ASN A 1090 -3.57 -29.91 25.04
CA ASN A 1090 -3.92 -28.61 25.56
C ASN A 1090 -4.34 -27.70 24.39
N GLU A 1091 -5.36 -26.87 24.57
CA GLU A 1091 -5.89 -26.09 23.44
C GLU A 1091 -4.94 -24.94 23.07
N TYR A 1092 -4.46 -24.19 24.07
CA TYR A 1092 -3.60 -23.01 23.92
C TYR A 1092 -2.25 -23.19 24.60
N PRO A 1093 -1.21 -22.42 24.23
CA PRO A 1093 0.12 -22.51 24.83
C PRO A 1093 0.10 -22.36 26.35
N VAL A 1094 0.88 -23.20 27.02
CA VAL A 1094 1.17 -23.04 28.44
C VAL A 1094 1.77 -21.65 28.68
N PRO A 1095 1.24 -20.84 29.62
CA PRO A 1095 1.80 -19.53 29.93
C PRO A 1095 3.27 -19.64 30.31
N TYR A 1096 4.10 -18.71 29.83
CA TYR A 1096 5.56 -18.85 29.91
C TYR A 1096 6.07 -19.01 31.36
N ALA A 1097 5.49 -18.28 32.31
CA ALA A 1097 5.83 -18.35 33.73
C ALA A 1097 5.43 -19.68 34.40
N ARG A 1098 4.53 -20.45 33.79
CA ARG A 1098 3.94 -21.68 34.34
C ARG A 1098 4.59 -22.95 33.78
N ARG A 1099 5.46 -22.83 32.77
CA ARG A 1099 6.05 -23.98 32.07
C ARG A 1099 6.80 -24.96 32.99
N ALA A 1100 7.43 -24.46 34.06
CA ALA A 1100 8.11 -25.30 35.04
C ALA A 1100 7.17 -26.33 35.68
N ASP A 1101 5.92 -25.96 35.98
CA ASP A 1101 4.96 -26.87 36.62
C ASP A 1101 4.60 -28.05 35.71
N TYR A 1102 4.51 -27.82 34.40
CA TYR A 1102 4.19 -28.85 33.42
C TYR A 1102 5.39 -29.78 33.18
N LEU A 1103 6.57 -29.19 32.98
CA LEU A 1103 7.79 -29.95 32.68
C LEU A 1103 8.22 -30.82 33.87
N LEU A 1104 8.07 -30.33 35.11
CA LEU A 1104 8.40 -31.07 36.33
C LEU A 1104 7.35 -32.13 36.71
N GLU A 1105 6.23 -32.22 35.99
CA GLU A 1105 5.25 -33.30 36.13
C GLU A 1105 5.35 -34.38 35.06
N ALA A 1106 6.06 -34.11 33.97
CA ALA A 1106 6.35 -35.10 32.95
C ALA A 1106 7.49 -36.03 33.38
N ASP A 1107 7.47 -37.26 32.87
CA ASP A 1107 8.53 -38.24 33.07
C ASP A 1107 9.52 -38.27 31.90
N LEU A 1108 9.06 -37.88 30.70
CA LEU A 1108 9.82 -38.02 29.46
C LEU A 1108 9.47 -36.89 28.47
N GLY A 1109 10.49 -36.18 27.99
CA GLY A 1109 10.37 -35.21 26.92
C GLY A 1109 10.47 -35.90 25.57
N VAL A 1110 9.58 -35.56 24.64
CA VAL A 1110 9.55 -36.21 23.32
C VAL A 1110 9.45 -35.21 22.18
N TYR A 1111 10.01 -35.62 21.05
CA TYR A 1111 9.64 -35.13 19.74
C TYR A 1111 10.02 -36.17 18.68
N CYS A 1112 9.35 -36.09 17.54
CA CYS A 1112 9.65 -36.93 16.39
C CYS A 1112 9.55 -36.08 15.12
N GLN A 1113 10.40 -36.37 14.14
CA GLN A 1113 10.53 -35.58 12.92
C GLN A 1113 11.01 -36.42 11.73
N PRO A 1114 10.68 -36.03 10.49
CA PRO A 1114 11.32 -36.58 9.31
C PRO A 1114 12.81 -36.20 9.24
N ALA A 1115 13.63 -36.97 8.52
CA ALA A 1115 14.99 -36.58 8.18
C ALA A 1115 14.98 -35.81 6.84
N ASN A 1116 15.06 -34.48 6.90
CA ASN A 1116 15.06 -33.62 5.73
C ASN A 1116 15.92 -32.35 5.95
N PHE A 1117 16.03 -31.54 4.89
CA PHE A 1117 16.84 -30.33 4.92
C PHE A 1117 16.40 -29.30 5.98
N GLU A 1118 15.09 -29.06 6.16
CA GLU A 1118 14.58 -28.17 7.23
C GLU A 1118 15.04 -28.65 8.60
N THR A 1119 14.91 -29.96 8.86
CA THR A 1119 15.21 -30.54 10.16
C THR A 1119 16.70 -30.45 10.49
N GLU A 1120 17.55 -30.61 9.47
CA GLU A 1120 19.01 -30.63 9.62
C GLU A 1120 19.58 -29.26 10.01
N ILE A 1121 18.98 -28.17 9.49
CA ILE A 1121 19.42 -26.79 9.72
C ILE A 1121 18.55 -26.05 10.74
N SER A 1122 17.68 -26.71 11.48
CA SER A 1122 16.77 -26.04 12.41
C SER A 1122 17.34 -25.83 13.80
N ALA A 1123 16.95 -24.73 14.45
CA ALA A 1123 17.22 -24.51 15.86
C ALA A 1123 16.07 -25.10 16.71
N ARG A 1124 16.24 -26.33 17.23
CA ARG A 1124 15.17 -27.05 17.94
C ARG A 1124 15.05 -26.62 19.41
N THR A 1125 14.19 -25.64 19.65
CA THR A 1125 14.08 -24.95 20.94
C THR A 1125 13.45 -25.77 22.08
N ARG A 1126 12.51 -26.68 21.78
CA ARG A 1126 11.83 -27.48 22.83
C ARG A 1126 12.77 -28.32 23.68
N VAL A 1127 13.88 -28.75 23.09
CA VAL A 1127 14.87 -29.61 23.78
C VAL A 1127 15.53 -28.83 24.91
N LEU A 1128 15.64 -27.52 24.77
CA LEU A 1128 16.19 -26.64 25.80
C LEU A 1128 15.30 -26.59 27.04
N ASP A 1129 13.97 -26.59 26.89
CA ASP A 1129 13.06 -26.68 28.03
C ASP A 1129 13.20 -28.02 28.76
N TYR A 1130 13.41 -29.13 28.03
CA TYR A 1130 13.70 -30.43 28.64
C TYR A 1130 15.03 -30.43 29.41
N ILE A 1131 16.08 -29.85 28.81
CA ILE A 1131 17.39 -29.70 29.47
C ILE A 1131 17.27 -28.82 30.72
N TRP A 1132 16.52 -27.72 30.64
CA TRP A 1132 16.26 -26.85 31.79
C TRP A 1132 15.51 -27.59 32.91
N ALA A 1133 14.52 -28.41 32.57
CA ALA A 1133 13.78 -29.24 33.51
C ALA A 1133 14.57 -30.42 34.09
N GLY A 1134 15.63 -30.88 33.40
CA GLY A 1134 16.32 -32.11 33.78
C GLY A 1134 15.58 -33.36 33.30
N LEU A 1135 14.75 -33.21 32.27
CA LEU A 1135 13.86 -34.26 31.79
C LEU A 1135 14.62 -35.19 30.84
N PRO A 1136 14.60 -36.53 31.05
CA PRO A 1136 15.05 -37.50 30.07
C PRO A 1136 14.31 -37.31 28.74
N MET A 1137 14.95 -37.65 27.62
CA MET A 1137 14.38 -37.45 26.30
C MET A 1137 14.29 -38.75 25.49
N LEU A 1138 13.25 -38.86 24.65
CA LEU A 1138 13.14 -39.90 23.61
C LEU A 1138 12.84 -39.23 22.28
N VAL A 1139 13.75 -39.40 21.33
CA VAL A 1139 13.75 -38.68 20.04
C VAL A 1139 14.24 -39.59 18.92
N ASN A 1140 14.09 -39.17 17.66
CA ASN A 1140 14.75 -39.80 16.53
C ASN A 1140 15.88 -38.92 15.96
N ALA A 1141 16.87 -39.56 15.33
CA ALA A 1141 17.98 -38.90 14.66
C ALA A 1141 17.50 -38.02 13.50
N GLY A 1142 18.26 -36.97 13.19
CA GLY A 1142 17.98 -36.07 12.06
C GLY A 1142 18.38 -34.60 12.28
N ASP A 1143 18.69 -34.20 13.51
CA ASP A 1143 19.10 -32.83 13.84
C ASP A 1143 20.33 -32.78 14.76
N ASP A 1144 20.81 -31.57 15.05
CA ASP A 1144 21.94 -31.32 15.94
C ASP A 1144 21.64 -31.65 17.41
N MET A 1145 20.39 -31.50 17.84
CA MET A 1145 19.97 -31.78 19.21
C MET A 1145 19.94 -33.29 19.50
N ALA A 1146 19.57 -34.14 18.55
CA ALA A 1146 19.62 -35.58 18.68
C ALA A 1146 21.06 -36.07 18.87
N GLU A 1147 22.01 -35.54 18.08
CA GLU A 1147 23.44 -35.84 18.26
C GLU A 1147 23.97 -35.38 19.62
N LEU A 1148 23.50 -34.23 20.10
CA LEU A 1148 23.84 -33.73 21.42
C LEU A 1148 23.27 -34.61 22.54
N ILE A 1149 22.02 -35.05 22.41
CA ILE A 1149 21.35 -35.97 23.34
C ILE A 1149 22.13 -37.28 23.42
N GLU A 1150 22.51 -37.86 22.28
CA GLU A 1150 23.29 -39.11 22.23
C GLU A 1150 24.68 -38.94 22.85
N ARG A 1151 25.44 -37.92 22.40
CA ARG A 1151 26.81 -37.65 22.86
C ARG A 1151 26.89 -37.45 24.36
N HIS A 1152 25.90 -36.78 24.95
CA HIS A 1152 25.87 -36.46 26.38
C HIS A 1152 24.96 -37.40 27.19
N ARG A 1153 24.42 -38.46 26.57
CA ARG A 1153 23.57 -39.47 27.21
C ARG A 1153 22.38 -38.86 27.96
N LEU A 1154 21.72 -37.89 27.32
CA LEU A 1154 20.57 -37.15 27.87
C LEU A 1154 19.22 -37.82 27.59
N GLY A 1155 19.23 -38.94 26.87
CA GLY A 1155 18.03 -39.62 26.41
C GLY A 1155 18.35 -40.80 25.51
N VAL A 1156 17.30 -41.33 24.90
CA VAL A 1156 17.37 -42.39 23.88
C VAL A 1156 17.13 -41.75 22.51
N VAL A 1157 18.04 -42.01 21.57
CA VAL A 1157 17.93 -41.55 20.18
C VAL A 1157 17.73 -42.75 19.28
N LEU A 1158 16.61 -42.77 18.57
CA LEU A 1158 16.29 -43.82 17.60
C LEU A 1158 16.86 -43.46 16.23
N PRO A 1159 17.34 -44.42 15.43
CA PRO A 1159 17.91 -44.14 14.11
C PRO A 1159 16.86 -43.62 13.10
N GLY A 1160 15.57 -43.86 13.34
CA GLY A 1160 14.47 -43.42 12.48
C GLY A 1160 13.14 -43.28 13.22
N ALA A 1161 12.12 -42.82 12.49
CA ALA A 1161 10.77 -42.60 12.99
C ALA A 1161 9.88 -43.84 12.74
N GLU A 1162 10.16 -44.94 13.44
CA GLU A 1162 9.38 -46.19 13.33
C GLU A 1162 8.54 -46.45 14.58
N VAL A 1163 7.28 -46.86 14.39
CA VAL A 1163 6.31 -47.06 15.48
C VAL A 1163 6.76 -48.12 16.49
N GLY A 1164 7.24 -49.29 16.02
CA GLY A 1164 7.64 -50.40 16.87
C GLY A 1164 8.81 -50.07 17.82
N PRO A 1165 9.98 -49.65 17.28
CA PRO A 1165 11.10 -49.21 18.11
C PRO A 1165 10.74 -48.06 19.07
N MET A 1166 9.91 -47.11 18.63
CA MET A 1166 9.41 -46.03 19.48
C MET A 1166 8.57 -46.56 20.64
N ARG A 1167 7.62 -47.46 20.38
CA ARG A 1167 6.81 -48.12 21.42
C ARG A 1167 7.69 -48.84 22.43
N ASP A 1168 8.66 -49.63 21.96
CA ASP A 1168 9.54 -50.41 22.84
C ASP A 1168 10.40 -49.52 23.74
N ALA A 1169 10.92 -48.43 23.20
CA ALA A 1169 11.66 -47.45 24.00
C ALA A 1169 10.77 -46.76 25.04
N ILE A 1170 9.51 -46.44 24.70
CA ILE A 1170 8.54 -45.88 25.64
C ILE A 1170 8.27 -46.86 26.80
N LEU A 1171 7.99 -48.13 26.51
CA LEU A 1171 7.71 -49.15 27.53
C LEU A 1171 8.93 -49.45 28.41
N ALA A 1172 10.12 -49.52 27.82
CA ALA A 1172 11.37 -49.71 28.56
C ALA A 1172 11.61 -48.55 29.53
N LEU A 1173 11.46 -47.31 29.06
CA LEU A 1173 11.62 -46.13 29.90
C LEU A 1173 10.51 -46.02 30.94
N ALA A 1174 9.26 -46.36 30.64
CA ALA A 1174 8.15 -46.34 31.61
C ALA A 1174 8.39 -47.30 32.78
N ASN A 1175 8.90 -48.50 32.48
CA ASN A 1175 9.07 -49.58 33.45
C ASN A 1175 10.42 -49.60 34.19
N ASP A 1176 11.38 -48.76 33.78
CA ASP A 1176 12.69 -48.66 34.45
C ASP A 1176 12.97 -47.24 35.00
N PRO A 1177 12.51 -46.92 36.23
CA PRO A 1177 12.80 -45.65 36.89
C PRO A 1177 14.29 -45.41 37.13
N ALA A 1178 15.10 -46.46 37.29
CA ALA A 1178 16.53 -46.33 37.56
C ALA A 1178 17.27 -45.85 36.30
N ALA A 1179 16.93 -46.41 35.14
CA ALA A 1179 17.42 -45.93 33.85
C ALA A 1179 17.05 -44.46 33.61
N ARG A 1180 15.80 -44.07 33.89
CA ARG A 1180 15.37 -42.66 33.78
C ARG A 1180 16.17 -41.74 34.71
N HIS A 1181 16.39 -42.15 35.96
CA HIS A 1181 17.18 -41.37 36.91
C HIS A 1181 18.64 -41.21 36.48
N ALA A 1182 19.26 -42.27 35.95
CA ALA A 1182 20.62 -42.24 35.43
C ALA A 1182 20.76 -41.28 34.23
N ILE A 1183 19.76 -41.24 33.35
CA ILE A 1183 19.71 -40.27 32.24
C ILE A 1183 19.53 -38.84 32.77
N ALA A 1184 18.57 -38.61 33.66
CA ALA A 1184 18.29 -37.29 34.23
C ALA A 1184 19.51 -36.69 34.95
N ALA A 1185 20.33 -37.54 35.60
CA ALA A 1185 21.56 -37.13 36.28
C ALA A 1185 22.63 -36.53 35.35
N ASN A 1186 22.58 -36.82 34.04
CA ASN A 1186 23.52 -36.26 33.06
C ASN A 1186 23.15 -34.83 32.64
N VAL A 1187 21.87 -34.45 32.75
CA VAL A 1187 21.35 -33.17 32.22
C VAL A 1187 21.95 -31.92 32.89
N PRO A 1188 22.12 -31.84 34.24
CA PRO A 1188 22.66 -30.64 34.87
C PRO A 1188 24.03 -30.20 34.35
N GLY A 1189 24.89 -31.16 33.95
CA GLY A 1189 26.25 -30.89 33.49
C GLY A 1189 26.35 -30.10 32.18
N ILE A 1190 25.29 -30.07 31.36
CA ILE A 1190 25.29 -29.37 30.06
C ILE A 1190 24.60 -28.00 30.11
N ARG A 1191 23.74 -27.74 31.12
CA ARG A 1191 22.96 -26.50 31.24
C ARG A 1191 23.77 -25.20 31.07
N PRO A 1192 24.97 -25.05 31.67
CA PRO A 1192 25.73 -23.79 31.58
C PRO A 1192 26.05 -23.33 30.16
N ARG A 1193 26.13 -24.27 29.20
CA ARG A 1193 26.35 -23.97 27.77
C ARG A 1193 25.18 -23.25 27.12
N PHE A 1194 23.98 -23.46 27.65
CA PHE A 1194 22.73 -22.93 27.11
C PHE A 1194 22.17 -21.79 27.95
N HIS A 1195 22.84 -21.37 29.03
CA HIS A 1195 22.37 -20.22 29.80
C HIS A 1195 22.28 -18.99 28.90
N TRP A 1196 21.19 -18.23 29.02
CA TRP A 1196 21.03 -17.00 28.23
C TRP A 1196 22.20 -16.06 28.39
N ARG A 1197 22.84 -16.02 29.58
CA ARG A 1197 24.05 -15.24 29.80
C ARG A 1197 25.19 -15.64 28.85
N THR A 1198 25.43 -16.94 28.71
CA THR A 1198 26.49 -17.49 27.83
C THR A 1198 26.15 -17.30 26.35
N VAL A 1199 24.89 -17.55 25.98
CA VAL A 1199 24.47 -17.62 24.57
C VAL A 1199 24.52 -16.27 23.86
N VAL A 1200 24.31 -15.15 24.58
CA VAL A 1200 24.34 -13.80 23.98
C VAL A 1200 25.74 -13.18 23.90
N GLU A 1201 26.77 -13.84 24.43
CA GLU A 1201 28.16 -13.33 24.44
C GLU A 1201 28.67 -12.85 23.07
N PRO A 1202 28.36 -13.50 21.92
CA PRO A 1202 28.81 -13.01 20.62
C PRO A 1202 28.32 -11.59 20.31
N ILE A 1203 27.08 -11.25 20.67
CA ILE A 1203 26.53 -9.89 20.51
C ILE A 1203 27.24 -8.92 21.45
N VAL A 1204 27.50 -9.33 22.69
CA VAL A 1204 28.25 -8.51 23.67
C VAL A 1204 29.66 -8.23 23.18
N ARG A 1205 30.34 -9.23 22.61
CA ARG A 1205 31.68 -9.09 22.02
C ARG A 1205 31.68 -8.16 20.81
N TYR A 1206 30.70 -8.33 19.93
CA TYR A 1206 30.51 -7.49 18.74
C TYR A 1206 30.35 -6.01 19.12
N LEU A 1207 29.44 -5.72 20.06
CA LEU A 1207 29.21 -4.35 20.55
C LEU A 1207 30.34 -3.82 21.45
N GLY A 1208 31.08 -4.72 22.11
CA GLY A 1208 32.15 -4.40 23.07
C GLY A 1208 33.54 -4.16 22.48
N GLY A 1209 33.80 -4.55 21.22
CA GLY A 1209 35.17 -4.47 20.69
C GLY A 1209 35.39 -4.77 19.21
N ALA A 1210 34.37 -4.84 18.35
CA ALA A 1210 34.58 -5.11 16.92
C ALA A 1210 34.42 -3.83 16.06
N THR A 1211 35.39 -3.60 15.17
CA THR A 1211 35.34 -2.57 14.13
C THR A 1211 34.23 -2.90 13.13
N VAL A 1212 33.23 -2.04 13.01
CA VAL A 1212 32.07 -2.24 12.12
C VAL A 1212 31.81 -0.99 11.31
N GLU A 1213 31.53 -1.20 10.03
CA GLU A 1213 31.05 -0.22 9.05
C GLU A 1213 29.84 0.58 9.54
N GLN A 1214 30.05 1.86 9.84
CA GLN A 1214 28.99 2.85 9.98
C GLN A 1214 28.71 3.54 8.64
N ARG A 1215 27.42 3.69 8.30
CA ARG A 1215 26.93 4.58 7.24
C ARG A 1215 26.63 5.95 7.86
N ALA A 1216 27.00 7.04 7.18
CA ALA A 1216 26.47 8.37 7.49
C ALA A 1216 25.60 8.88 6.32
N GLN A 1217 24.43 9.43 6.67
CA GLN A 1217 23.51 10.14 5.78
C GLN A 1217 24.08 11.50 5.33
N VAL A 1218 23.65 12.00 4.17
CA VAL A 1218 22.90 13.28 3.95
C VAL A 1218 22.90 13.59 2.44
N GLY A 1219 21.72 13.86 1.86
CA GLY A 1219 21.55 14.48 0.54
C GLY A 1219 20.25 14.17 -0.17
#